data_AF-B8BJ16-F1
#
_entry.id   AF-B8BJ16-F1
#
_cell.length_a   1.000
_cell.length_b   1.000
_cell.length_c   1.000
_cell.angle_alpha   90.00
_cell.angle_beta   90.00
_cell.angle_gamma   90.00
#
_symmetry.space_group_name_H-M   'P 1'
#
loop_
_entity.id
_entity.type
_entity.pdbx_description
1 polymer ?
#
loop_
_entity_poly.entity_id
_entity_poly.type
_entity_poly.pdbx_seq_one_letter_code
_entity_poly.pdbx_strand_id
1 'polypeptide(L)'
;MLSSATSSPASSVYSPSPSPSNGSWVQELSHDQQSVRLIGLLYQCAAEVSAGSFDRANLCLEHITQLASLDAPHALQRLAAVFADALARKLLNLIPGLSRALLSSANSADAHLVPVARRHMFDVLPFLKLAYLTTNHAILEAMEGERFVHVVDFSGPAANPVQWIALFHAFRGRREGPPHLRITAVHDSKEFLANMAAVLSKEAEAFDIAFQFNAVEAKLDEMDFDALRHDLGVRSGEALAVSVVLQLHRLLAVDDGRSHAATGCLTPDDMLSSATSSPASSVYSPSPSPSNGSWVQELSHDQQSVRLIGLLYQCAAEVSAGSFDRANLCLEHITQLASLDAPHALQRLAAVFADALARKLLNLIPGLSRALLSSANSADAHLVPVARRHMFDVLPFLKLAYLTTNHAILEAMEGERFVHVVDFSGPAANPVQWIALFHAFRGRREGPPHLRITAVHDSKEFLANMAAVLSKEAEAFDIAFQFNAVEAKLDEMDFDALRHDLGVRSGEALAVSVVLQLHRLLAVDDGRRHAAAGCLTPLGSFLSAVRSLSPKIMVMTEQEANHNGGAFQERFDEALNYYASLFDCLQRSAAAAAERARVERVLLGEEIRGVVACEGAERTERHERARQWAARMEAAGMESVGLSYSGAMEARKLLQSCGWAGPYEVRHDAGGHGFFFCWHKRPLYAVTAWRPVASRRGHTRS
;
A
#
# COMPACT_ATOMS: atom_id res chain seq x y z
N MET A 1 -16.15 -35.04 23.62
CA MET A 1 -15.47 -36.13 24.35
C MET A 1 -13.97 -35.88 24.28
N LEU A 2 -13.46 -35.12 25.23
CA LEU A 2 -12.04 -34.94 25.47
C LEU A 2 -11.66 -35.90 26.60
N SER A 3 -10.86 -36.90 26.31
CA SER A 3 -10.20 -37.74 27.31
C SER A 3 -8.92 -38.31 26.73
N SER A 4 -7.82 -38.02 27.43
CA SER A 4 -6.58 -38.78 27.55
C SER A 4 -5.93 -39.37 26.29
N ALA A 5 -4.82 -38.75 25.87
CA ALA A 5 -3.69 -39.47 25.30
C ALA A 5 -2.40 -38.68 25.55
N THR A 6 -1.86 -38.80 26.76
CA THR A 6 -0.44 -38.60 27.02
C THR A 6 0.33 -39.75 26.39
N SER A 7 0.88 -39.53 25.19
CA SER A 7 1.93 -40.37 24.61
C SER A 7 2.79 -39.55 23.66
N SER A 8 4.07 -39.38 24.01
CA SER A 8 5.10 -38.95 23.06
C SER A 8 5.20 -39.92 21.89
N PRO A 9 5.45 -39.41 20.68
CA PRO A 9 6.32 -40.12 19.75
C PRO A 9 7.44 -39.18 19.30
N ALA A 10 8.43 -38.98 20.17
CA ALA A 10 9.75 -38.55 19.74
C ALA A 10 10.53 -39.81 19.31
N SER A 11 10.46 -40.14 18.01
CA SER A 11 11.47 -40.89 17.23
C SER A 11 10.78 -41.68 16.09
N SER A 12 10.80 -41.15 14.86
CA SER A 12 10.86 -41.95 13.60
C SER A 12 10.51 -41.18 12.31
N VAL A 13 10.46 -39.84 12.29
CA VAL A 13 10.38 -39.08 11.04
C VAL A 13 11.63 -38.23 10.85
N TYR A 14 12.77 -38.89 10.73
CA TYR A 14 13.99 -38.28 10.21
C TYR A 14 14.43 -39.07 8.97
N SER A 15 14.20 -38.48 7.81
CA SER A 15 14.95 -38.76 6.59
C SER A 15 15.58 -37.42 6.16
N PRO A 16 16.85 -37.40 5.72
CA PRO A 16 17.55 -36.17 5.41
C PRO A 16 16.92 -35.49 4.20
N SER A 17 16.73 -34.18 4.32
CA SER A 17 16.18 -33.27 3.33
C SER A 17 17.00 -33.25 2.03
N PRO A 18 16.37 -33.22 0.84
CA PRO A 18 17.05 -32.82 -0.39
C PRO A 18 17.25 -31.30 -0.42
N SER A 19 18.29 -30.88 -1.14
CA SER A 19 18.79 -29.51 -1.30
C SER A 19 17.75 -28.47 -1.76
N PRO A 20 17.97 -27.17 -1.48
CA PRO A 20 17.00 -26.08 -1.68
C PRO A 20 16.98 -25.60 -3.15
N SER A 21 16.59 -26.47 -4.08
CA SER A 21 16.41 -26.09 -5.48
C SER A 21 15.03 -26.50 -5.98
N ASN A 22 14.17 -25.48 -6.16
CA ASN A 22 12.84 -25.48 -6.77
C ASN A 22 11.74 -26.26 -6.03
N GLY A 23 10.62 -25.57 -5.75
CA GLY A 23 9.42 -26.04 -5.05
C GLY A 23 8.63 -27.20 -5.68
N SER A 24 9.25 -28.08 -6.48
CA SER A 24 8.57 -29.20 -7.15
C SER A 24 8.06 -30.26 -6.17
N TRP A 25 8.76 -30.47 -5.06
CA TRP A 25 8.39 -31.39 -3.97
C TRP A 25 7.08 -31.05 -3.24
N VAL A 26 6.61 -29.79 -3.30
CA VAL A 26 5.34 -29.39 -2.68
C VAL A 26 4.14 -29.96 -3.45
N GLN A 27 4.28 -30.14 -4.77
CA GLN A 27 3.21 -30.66 -5.64
C GLN A 27 3.00 -32.18 -5.48
N GLU A 28 3.92 -32.90 -4.84
CA GLU A 28 3.85 -34.35 -4.65
C GLU A 28 3.15 -34.76 -3.35
N LEU A 29 2.86 -33.82 -2.44
CA LEU A 29 2.25 -34.10 -1.15
C LEU A 29 0.73 -33.98 -1.20
N SER A 30 0.03 -34.89 -0.53
CA SER A 30 -1.41 -34.73 -0.29
C SER A 30 -1.68 -33.56 0.65
N HIS A 31 -2.89 -32.99 0.59
CA HIS A 31 -3.28 -31.88 1.47
C HIS A 31 -3.19 -32.24 2.97
N ASP A 32 -3.49 -33.48 3.34
CA ASP A 32 -3.36 -33.96 4.73
C ASP A 32 -1.90 -34.02 5.16
N GLN A 33 -0.99 -34.43 4.26
CA GLN A 33 0.45 -34.45 4.53
C GLN A 33 1.01 -33.03 4.66
N GLN A 34 0.58 -32.10 3.81
CA GLN A 34 0.94 -30.68 3.92
C GLN A 34 0.46 -30.10 5.26
N SER A 35 -0.73 -30.47 5.70
CA SER A 35 -1.34 -30.02 6.95
C SER A 35 -0.57 -30.50 8.19
N VAL A 36 -0.28 -31.80 8.29
CA VAL A 36 0.52 -32.35 9.40
C VAL A 36 1.91 -31.72 9.43
N ARG A 37 2.52 -31.53 8.26
CA ARG A 37 3.83 -30.90 8.13
C ARG A 37 3.83 -29.45 8.60
N LEU A 38 2.82 -28.66 8.23
CA LEU A 38 2.68 -27.28 8.66
C LEU A 38 2.60 -27.15 10.18
N ILE A 39 1.84 -28.03 10.85
CA ILE A 39 1.75 -28.04 12.32
C ILE A 39 3.13 -28.28 12.94
N GLY A 40 3.85 -29.30 12.45
CA GLY A 40 5.21 -29.59 12.93
C GLY A 40 6.18 -28.42 12.74
N LEU A 41 6.15 -27.80 11.55
CA LEU A 41 6.98 -26.64 11.23
C LEU A 41 6.66 -25.43 12.12
N LEU A 42 5.39 -25.17 12.44
CA LEU A 42 4.99 -24.08 13.33
C LEU A 42 5.52 -24.28 14.75
N TYR A 43 5.39 -25.49 15.31
CA TYR A 43 5.94 -25.80 16.64
C TYR A 43 7.46 -25.67 16.66
N GLN A 44 8.14 -26.19 15.63
CA GLN A 44 9.58 -26.05 15.50
C GLN A 44 9.99 -24.58 15.41
N CYS A 45 9.34 -23.80 14.54
CA CYS A 45 9.62 -22.37 14.39
C CYS A 45 9.45 -21.62 15.71
N ALA A 46 8.36 -21.90 16.45
CA ALA A 46 8.12 -21.28 17.75
C ALA A 46 9.20 -21.65 18.78
N ALA A 47 9.67 -22.90 18.80
CA ALA A 47 10.75 -23.34 19.67
C ALA A 47 12.07 -22.64 19.33
N GLU A 48 12.43 -22.53 18.04
CA GLU A 48 13.66 -21.88 17.60
C GLU A 48 13.64 -20.36 17.87
N VAL A 49 12.49 -19.70 17.67
CA VAL A 49 12.29 -18.29 18.06
C VAL A 49 12.43 -18.12 19.57
N SER A 50 11.86 -19.04 20.37
CA SER A 50 11.98 -19.00 21.83
C SER A 50 13.41 -19.27 22.32
N ALA A 51 14.17 -20.07 21.59
CA ALA A 51 15.56 -20.39 21.89
C ALA A 51 16.54 -19.29 21.42
N GLY A 52 16.06 -18.23 20.76
CA GLY A 52 16.91 -17.18 20.18
C GLY A 52 17.73 -17.65 18.97
N SER A 53 17.41 -18.81 18.40
CA SER A 53 18.15 -19.39 17.27
C SER A 53 17.69 -18.78 15.94
N PHE A 54 18.25 -17.61 15.61
CA PHE A 54 17.83 -16.79 14.48
C PHE A 54 17.84 -17.53 13.13
N ASP A 55 18.96 -18.17 12.78
CA ASP A 55 19.11 -18.86 11.49
C ASP A 55 18.10 -20.01 11.33
N ARG A 56 17.87 -20.77 12.40
CA ARG A 56 16.93 -21.89 12.41
C ARG A 56 15.49 -21.42 12.34
N ALA A 57 15.15 -20.36 13.07
CA ALA A 57 13.83 -19.73 12.98
C ALA A 57 13.57 -19.22 11.56
N ASN A 58 14.55 -18.55 10.95
CA ASN A 58 14.46 -18.09 9.56
C ASN A 58 14.23 -19.25 8.58
N LEU A 59 14.99 -20.34 8.68
CA LEU A 59 14.79 -21.54 7.85
C LEU A 59 13.39 -22.16 8.04
N CYS A 60 12.87 -22.17 9.27
CA CYS A 60 11.52 -22.66 9.53
C CYS A 60 10.47 -21.77 8.86
N LEU A 61 10.59 -20.45 8.97
CA LEU A 61 9.71 -19.48 8.29
C LEU A 61 9.74 -19.66 6.78
N GLU A 62 10.92 -19.92 6.21
CA GLU A 62 11.07 -20.19 4.78
C GLU A 62 10.27 -21.42 4.34
N HIS A 63 10.33 -22.51 5.10
CA HIS A 63 9.54 -23.72 4.80
C HIS A 63 8.04 -23.51 5.00
N ILE A 64 7.63 -22.78 6.04
CA ILE A 64 6.21 -22.50 6.29
C ILE A 64 5.62 -21.69 5.14
N THR A 65 6.31 -20.65 4.70
CA THR A 65 5.85 -19.72 3.65
C THR A 65 5.79 -20.34 2.26
N GLN A 66 6.41 -21.51 2.03
CA GLN A 66 6.21 -22.29 0.80
C GLN A 66 4.91 -23.10 0.80
N LEU A 67 4.35 -23.38 1.99
CA LEU A 67 3.16 -24.23 2.18
C LEU A 67 1.93 -23.44 2.64
N ALA A 68 2.13 -22.19 3.08
CA ALA A 68 1.11 -21.34 3.69
C ALA A 68 0.94 -20.04 2.90
N SER A 69 -0.31 -19.67 2.65
CA SER A 69 -0.71 -18.39 2.05
C SER A 69 -2.05 -17.95 2.64
N LEU A 70 -2.27 -16.63 2.75
CA LEU A 70 -3.55 -16.07 3.18
C LEU A 70 -4.68 -16.34 2.16
N ASP A 71 -4.33 -16.52 0.88
CA ASP A 71 -5.29 -16.84 -0.19
C ASP A 71 -5.45 -18.36 -0.40
N ALA A 72 -4.78 -19.17 0.42
CA ALA A 72 -4.85 -20.61 0.30
C ALA A 72 -6.29 -21.12 0.52
N PRO A 73 -6.77 -22.12 -0.24
CA PRO A 73 -8.13 -22.63 -0.11
C PRO A 73 -8.37 -23.28 1.26
N HIS A 74 -7.34 -23.84 1.88
CA HIS A 74 -7.44 -24.56 3.15
C HIS A 74 -7.20 -23.67 4.38
N ALA A 75 -8.04 -23.84 5.41
CA ALA A 75 -8.00 -23.02 6.62
C ALA A 75 -6.68 -23.11 7.39
N LEU A 76 -6.06 -24.30 7.46
CA LEU A 76 -4.79 -24.48 8.17
C LEU A 76 -3.62 -23.75 7.46
N GLN A 77 -3.63 -23.69 6.13
CA GLN A 77 -2.61 -22.95 5.37
C GLN A 77 -2.74 -21.44 5.63
N ARG A 78 -3.98 -20.91 5.62
CA ARG A 78 -4.24 -19.51 5.99
C ARG A 78 -3.83 -19.22 7.43
N LEU A 79 -4.17 -20.11 8.36
CA LEU A 79 -3.79 -20.00 9.76
C LEU A 79 -2.27 -20.02 9.95
N ALA A 80 -1.57 -20.93 9.27
CA ALA A 80 -0.12 -21.03 9.32
C ALA A 80 0.57 -19.77 8.79
N ALA A 81 0.01 -19.12 7.76
CA ALA A 81 0.53 -17.84 7.25
C ALA A 81 0.42 -16.73 8.33
N VAL A 82 -0.69 -16.66 9.06
CA VAL A 82 -0.87 -15.70 10.17
C VAL A 82 0.11 -15.97 11.31
N PHE A 83 0.32 -17.24 11.69
CA PHE A 83 1.31 -17.58 12.71
C PHE A 83 2.74 -17.30 12.26
N ALA A 84 3.07 -17.56 10.98
CA ALA A 84 4.38 -17.26 10.43
C ALA A 84 4.68 -15.76 10.49
N ASP A 85 3.72 -14.90 10.12
CA ASP A 85 3.84 -13.44 10.25
C ASP A 85 4.09 -13.03 11.72
N ALA A 86 3.34 -13.59 12.68
CA ALA A 86 3.51 -13.28 14.09
C ALA A 86 4.89 -13.72 14.64
N LEU A 87 5.35 -14.94 14.30
CA LEU A 87 6.67 -15.44 14.68
C LEU A 87 7.80 -14.63 14.03
N ALA A 88 7.61 -14.24 12.76
CA ALA A 88 8.51 -13.35 12.04
C ALA A 88 8.64 -11.99 12.71
N ARG A 89 7.53 -11.36 13.12
CA ARG A 89 7.56 -10.08 13.88
C ARG A 89 8.27 -10.22 15.22
N LYS A 90 8.09 -11.35 15.91
CA LYS A 90 8.82 -11.62 17.15
C LYS A 90 10.33 -11.72 16.90
N LEU A 91 10.73 -12.38 15.81
CA LEU A 91 12.14 -12.50 15.41
C LEU A 91 12.71 -11.14 14.97
N LEU A 92 11.92 -10.33 14.27
CA LEU A 92 12.26 -8.98 13.81
C LEU A 92 12.63 -8.04 14.96
N ASN A 93 11.99 -8.18 16.14
CA ASN A 93 12.30 -7.37 17.32
C ASN A 93 13.74 -7.53 17.82
N LEU A 94 14.45 -8.59 17.41
CA LEU A 94 15.88 -8.78 17.70
C LEU A 94 16.78 -7.88 16.83
N ILE A 95 16.21 -7.19 15.83
CA ILE A 95 16.91 -6.32 14.88
C ILE A 95 16.27 -4.91 14.93
N PRO A 96 16.62 -4.06 15.91
CA PRO A 96 15.85 -2.85 16.23
C PRO A 96 15.77 -1.83 15.10
N GLY A 97 16.86 -1.58 14.37
CA GLY A 97 16.88 -0.63 13.26
C GLY A 97 15.96 -1.08 12.12
N LEU A 98 16.03 -2.35 11.73
CA LEU A 98 15.15 -2.94 10.71
C LEU A 98 13.68 -2.91 11.20
N SER A 99 13.42 -3.33 12.44
CA SER A 99 12.07 -3.34 13.02
C SER A 99 11.40 -1.97 13.07
N ARG A 100 12.16 -0.90 13.38
CA ARG A 100 11.63 0.46 13.45
C ARG A 100 11.50 1.12 12.08
N ALA A 101 12.38 0.80 11.15
CA ALA A 101 12.38 1.38 9.81
C ALA A 101 11.27 0.79 8.93
N LEU A 102 10.90 -0.49 9.12
CA LEU A 102 9.79 -1.09 8.41
C LEU A 102 8.47 -0.39 8.79
N LEU A 103 7.90 0.31 7.81
CA LEU A 103 6.59 0.91 7.96
C LEU A 103 5.55 -0.22 7.91
N SER A 104 5.03 -0.59 9.08
CA SER A 104 3.92 -1.55 9.20
C SER A 104 2.68 -0.99 8.50
N SER A 105 2.17 -1.68 7.48
CA SER A 105 0.84 -1.43 6.88
C SER A 105 -0.26 -1.56 7.94
N ALA A 106 -0.09 -2.48 8.89
CA ALA A 106 -1.10 -2.86 9.87
C ALA A 106 -1.43 -1.78 10.93
N ASN A 107 -0.57 -0.79 11.17
CA ASN A 107 -0.73 0.09 12.33
C ASN A 107 -1.51 1.39 12.07
N SER A 108 -1.79 1.76 10.81
CA SER A 108 -2.57 2.98 10.55
C SER A 108 -3.60 2.84 9.44
N ALA A 109 -3.37 1.99 8.44
CA ALA A 109 -4.33 1.78 7.37
C ALA A 109 -5.43 0.81 7.81
N ASP A 110 -5.13 -0.32 8.45
CA ASP A 110 -6.13 -1.36 8.76
C ASP A 110 -6.91 -1.14 10.06
N ALA A 111 -6.55 -0.13 10.87
CA ALA A 111 -7.22 0.14 12.14
C ALA A 111 -8.75 0.36 11.98
N HIS A 112 -9.17 0.92 10.84
CA HIS A 112 -10.59 1.12 10.53
C HIS A 112 -11.30 -0.16 10.03
N LEU A 113 -10.56 -1.17 9.55
CA LEU A 113 -11.12 -2.45 9.11
C LEU A 113 -11.40 -3.38 10.29
N VAL A 114 -10.65 -3.28 11.38
CA VAL A 114 -10.82 -4.13 12.57
C VAL A 114 -12.25 -4.06 13.14
N PRO A 115 -12.88 -2.88 13.33
CA PRO A 115 -14.29 -2.80 13.73
C PRO A 115 -15.25 -3.48 12.75
N VAL A 116 -15.04 -3.31 11.44
CA VAL A 116 -15.87 -3.91 10.39
C VAL A 116 -15.74 -5.44 10.42
N ALA A 117 -14.52 -5.96 10.53
CA ALA A 117 -14.24 -7.39 10.66
C ALA A 117 -14.87 -7.98 11.93
N ARG A 118 -14.82 -7.27 13.07
CA ARG A 118 -15.49 -7.68 14.32
C ARG A 118 -17.01 -7.77 14.16
N ARG A 119 -17.61 -6.82 13.45
CA ARG A 119 -19.05 -6.86 13.14
C ARG A 119 -19.40 -8.07 12.28
N HIS A 120 -18.65 -8.33 11.21
CA HIS A 120 -18.86 -9.53 10.39
C HIS A 120 -18.67 -10.82 11.19
N MET A 121 -17.67 -10.86 12.09
CA MET A 121 -17.47 -11.99 12.98
C MET A 121 -18.68 -12.23 13.89
N PHE A 122 -19.28 -11.17 14.43
CA PHE A 122 -20.52 -11.26 15.21
C PHE A 122 -21.71 -11.77 14.37
N ASP A 123 -21.82 -11.32 13.11
CA ASP A 123 -22.90 -11.73 12.23
C ASP A 123 -22.80 -13.21 11.85
N VAL A 124 -21.59 -13.69 11.56
CA VAL A 124 -21.32 -15.04 11.06
C VAL A 124 -21.19 -16.09 12.17
N LEU A 125 -20.59 -15.76 13.32
CA LEU A 125 -20.31 -16.74 14.38
C LEU A 125 -21.35 -16.69 15.53
N PRO A 126 -21.82 -17.86 16.03
CA PRO A 126 -22.85 -17.90 17.07
C PRO A 126 -22.30 -17.63 18.47
N PHE A 127 -20.99 -17.73 18.70
CA PHE A 127 -20.41 -17.76 20.04
C PHE A 127 -20.65 -16.49 20.86
N LEU A 128 -20.47 -15.31 20.26
CA LEU A 128 -20.73 -14.03 20.94
C LEU A 128 -22.23 -13.84 21.22
N LYS A 129 -23.10 -14.22 20.28
CA LYS A 129 -24.55 -14.17 20.46
C LYS A 129 -25.01 -15.05 21.63
N LEU A 130 -24.47 -16.28 21.71
CA LEU A 130 -24.72 -17.20 22.82
C LEU A 130 -24.18 -16.64 24.14
N ALA A 131 -22.96 -16.09 24.16
CA ALA A 131 -22.38 -15.47 25.35
C ALA A 131 -23.26 -14.31 25.88
N TYR A 132 -23.80 -13.47 24.99
CA TYR A 132 -24.73 -12.39 25.37
C TYR A 132 -26.02 -12.93 25.98
N LEU A 133 -26.62 -13.95 25.38
CA LEU A 133 -27.83 -14.58 25.92
C LEU A 133 -27.58 -15.16 27.32
N THR A 134 -26.49 -15.91 27.50
CA THR A 134 -26.13 -16.49 28.81
C THR A 134 -25.79 -15.42 29.84
N THR A 135 -25.05 -14.37 29.45
CA THR A 135 -24.71 -13.25 30.33
C THR A 135 -25.97 -12.52 30.79
N ASN A 136 -26.88 -12.21 29.86
CA ASN A 136 -28.14 -11.56 30.19
C ASN A 136 -29.03 -12.43 31.08
N HIS A 137 -29.05 -13.74 30.87
CA HIS A 137 -29.80 -14.66 31.72
C HIS A 137 -29.24 -14.66 33.15
N ALA A 138 -27.93 -14.73 33.32
CA ALA A 138 -27.28 -14.64 34.62
C ALA A 138 -27.54 -13.30 35.32
N ILE A 139 -27.53 -12.19 34.57
CA ILE A 139 -27.91 -10.87 35.08
C ILE A 139 -29.38 -10.89 35.51
N LEU A 140 -30.29 -11.42 34.69
CA LEU A 140 -31.72 -11.46 35.01
C LEU A 140 -31.99 -12.23 36.31
N GLU A 141 -31.36 -13.39 36.49
CA GLU A 141 -31.47 -14.20 37.71
C GLU A 141 -30.89 -13.48 38.92
N ALA A 142 -29.70 -12.88 38.79
CA ALA A 142 -29.06 -12.16 39.88
C ALA A 142 -29.81 -10.89 40.31
N MET A 143 -30.59 -10.30 39.40
CA MET A 143 -31.36 -9.07 39.63
C MET A 143 -32.84 -9.33 39.94
N GLU A 144 -33.22 -10.58 40.25
CA GLU A 144 -34.59 -10.92 40.67
C GLU A 144 -34.98 -10.14 41.95
N GLY A 145 -36.19 -9.58 41.99
CA GLY A 145 -36.65 -8.72 43.10
C GLY A 145 -36.09 -7.30 43.14
N GLU A 146 -35.02 -7.00 42.39
CA GLU A 146 -34.36 -5.68 42.44
C GLU A 146 -35.12 -4.60 41.65
N ARG A 147 -35.28 -3.42 42.27
CA ARG A 147 -36.02 -2.28 41.71
C ARG A 147 -35.14 -1.29 40.94
N PHE A 148 -33.87 -1.20 41.30
CA PHE A 148 -32.88 -0.33 40.68
C PHE A 148 -31.69 -1.20 40.27
N VAL A 149 -31.52 -1.38 38.96
CA VAL A 149 -30.46 -2.20 38.39
C VAL A 149 -29.50 -1.30 37.64
N HIS A 150 -28.21 -1.43 37.91
CA HIS A 150 -27.15 -0.77 37.18
C HIS A 150 -26.27 -1.83 36.53
N VAL A 151 -26.17 -1.80 35.21
CA VAL A 151 -25.23 -2.64 34.46
C VAL A 151 -24.04 -1.80 34.01
N VAL A 152 -22.83 -2.26 34.29
CA VAL A 152 -21.60 -1.70 33.74
C VAL A 152 -21.07 -2.64 32.66
N ASP A 153 -20.93 -2.12 31.45
CA ASP A 153 -20.45 -2.82 30.26
C ASP A 153 -19.01 -2.41 29.94
N PHE A 154 -18.08 -3.32 30.21
CA PHE A 154 -16.67 -3.21 29.85
C PHE A 154 -16.34 -4.05 28.60
N SER A 155 -17.29 -4.30 27.70
CA SER A 155 -17.03 -5.12 26.51
C SER A 155 -16.20 -4.37 25.45
N GLY A 156 -16.05 -3.05 25.57
CA GLY A 156 -15.22 -2.24 24.68
C GLY A 156 -15.56 -2.50 23.22
N PRO A 157 -14.59 -2.85 22.34
CA PRO A 157 -14.87 -3.11 20.94
C PRO A 157 -15.63 -4.43 20.65
N ALA A 158 -16.03 -5.21 21.67
CA ALA A 158 -17.02 -6.27 21.51
C ALA A 158 -18.46 -5.78 21.76
N ALA A 159 -18.65 -4.63 22.42
CA ALA A 159 -19.96 -4.12 22.81
C ALA A 159 -20.94 -4.06 21.63
N ASN A 160 -22.20 -4.45 21.87
CA ASN A 160 -23.25 -4.40 20.86
C ASN A 160 -24.61 -4.12 21.53
N PRO A 161 -25.38 -3.11 21.04
CA PRO A 161 -26.67 -2.76 21.64
C PRO A 161 -27.67 -3.92 21.68
N VAL A 162 -27.57 -4.90 20.74
CA VAL A 162 -28.46 -6.07 20.69
C VAL A 162 -28.44 -6.87 21.99
N GLN A 163 -27.30 -6.95 22.68
CA GLN A 163 -27.21 -7.58 24.00
C GLN A 163 -28.20 -6.92 24.96
N TRP A 164 -28.13 -5.60 25.11
CA TRP A 164 -28.91 -4.88 26.10
C TRP A 164 -30.39 -4.80 25.73
N ILE A 165 -30.73 -4.73 24.44
CA ILE A 165 -32.12 -4.83 23.96
C ILE A 165 -32.73 -6.18 24.35
N ALA A 166 -31.99 -7.29 24.20
CA ALA A 166 -32.48 -8.59 24.64
C ALA A 166 -32.71 -8.65 26.17
N LEU A 167 -31.90 -7.93 26.95
CA LEU A 167 -32.09 -7.81 28.40
C LEU A 167 -33.35 -6.98 28.74
N PHE A 168 -33.65 -5.93 27.98
CA PHE A 168 -34.89 -5.14 28.14
C PHE A 168 -36.13 -6.02 27.96
N HIS A 169 -36.16 -6.82 26.89
CA HIS A 169 -37.22 -7.80 26.66
C HIS A 169 -37.38 -8.76 27.85
N ALA A 170 -36.28 -9.25 28.40
CA ALA A 170 -36.31 -10.16 29.54
C ALA A 170 -36.84 -9.49 30.81
N PHE A 171 -36.41 -8.26 31.11
CA PHE A 171 -36.89 -7.51 32.27
C PHE A 171 -38.37 -7.13 32.17
N ARG A 172 -38.87 -6.82 30.98
CA ARG A 172 -40.32 -6.58 30.77
C ARG A 172 -41.17 -7.78 31.15
N GLY A 173 -40.62 -9.00 31.04
CA GLY A 173 -41.30 -10.25 31.40
C GLY A 173 -41.35 -10.53 32.90
N ARG A 174 -40.73 -9.71 33.77
CA ARG A 174 -40.75 -9.92 35.22
C ARG A 174 -42.15 -9.74 35.80
N ARG A 175 -42.50 -10.58 36.78
CA ARG A 175 -43.81 -10.54 37.47
C ARG A 175 -44.08 -9.22 38.18
N GLU A 176 -43.04 -8.56 38.66
CA GLU A 176 -43.08 -7.30 39.40
C GLU A 176 -42.91 -6.05 38.53
N GLY A 177 -42.87 -6.23 37.19
CA GLY A 177 -42.60 -5.17 36.23
C GLY A 177 -41.10 -4.92 36.00
N PRO A 178 -40.74 -4.11 34.99
CA PRO A 178 -39.35 -3.79 34.69
C PRO A 178 -38.71 -2.92 35.79
N PRO A 179 -37.42 -3.09 36.10
CA PRO A 179 -36.70 -2.24 37.05
C PRO A 179 -36.38 -0.87 36.44
N HIS A 180 -35.98 0.07 37.29
CA HIS A 180 -35.24 1.25 36.83
C HIS A 180 -33.84 0.79 36.43
N LEU A 181 -33.52 0.91 35.14
CA LEU A 181 -32.31 0.35 34.57
C LEU A 181 -31.34 1.46 34.19
N ARG A 182 -30.12 1.38 34.70
CA ARG A 182 -28.99 2.17 34.22
C ARG A 182 -28.00 1.29 33.50
N ILE A 183 -27.51 1.74 32.35
CA ILE A 183 -26.37 1.11 31.68
C ILE A 183 -25.24 2.12 31.59
N THR A 184 -24.06 1.74 32.06
CA THR A 184 -22.81 2.48 31.85
C THR A 184 -21.93 1.70 30.91
N ALA A 185 -21.58 2.27 29.76
CA ALA A 185 -20.73 1.61 28.78
C ALA A 185 -19.37 2.30 28.66
N VAL A 186 -18.33 1.49 28.67
CA VAL A 186 -16.93 1.92 28.52
C VAL A 186 -16.43 1.55 27.12
N HIS A 187 -16.06 2.55 26.33
CA HIS A 187 -15.53 2.35 24.98
C HIS A 187 -14.61 3.52 24.56
N ASP A 188 -13.63 3.24 23.71
CA ASP A 188 -12.72 4.24 23.13
C ASP A 188 -13.31 5.07 21.97
N SER A 189 -14.59 4.88 21.63
CA SER A 189 -15.25 5.56 20.51
C SER A 189 -16.47 6.32 21.01
N LYS A 190 -16.33 7.65 21.07
CA LYS A 190 -17.42 8.56 21.42
C LYS A 190 -18.62 8.45 20.49
N GLU A 191 -18.37 8.29 19.19
CA GLU A 191 -19.43 8.13 18.18
C GLU A 191 -20.21 6.84 18.41
N PHE A 192 -19.52 5.73 18.69
CA PHE A 192 -20.18 4.46 19.01
C PHE A 192 -21.05 4.58 20.27
N LEU A 193 -20.54 5.20 21.33
CA LEU A 193 -21.29 5.41 22.57
C LEU A 193 -22.54 6.26 22.36
N ALA A 194 -22.46 7.32 21.57
CA ALA A 194 -23.60 8.16 21.23
C ALA A 194 -24.68 7.40 20.44
N ASN A 195 -24.26 6.60 19.46
CA ASN A 195 -25.17 5.73 18.68
C ASN A 195 -25.83 4.68 19.57
N MET A 196 -25.07 4.03 20.45
CA MET A 196 -25.60 3.04 21.38
C MET A 196 -26.60 3.67 22.36
N ALA A 197 -26.30 4.84 22.91
CA ALA A 197 -27.21 5.58 23.79
C ALA A 197 -28.55 5.86 23.10
N ALA A 198 -28.52 6.35 21.85
CA ALA A 198 -29.71 6.67 21.08
C ALA A 198 -30.58 5.42 20.81
N VAL A 199 -29.95 4.31 20.40
CA VAL A 199 -30.64 3.05 20.13
C VAL A 199 -31.27 2.49 21.41
N LEU A 200 -30.51 2.42 22.51
CA LEU A 200 -31.02 1.86 23.76
C LEU A 200 -32.12 2.72 24.38
N SER A 201 -32.00 4.05 24.35
CA SER A 201 -33.07 4.93 24.88
C SER A 201 -34.38 4.74 24.11
N LYS A 202 -34.32 4.67 22.78
CA LYS A 202 -35.50 4.43 21.93
C LYS A 202 -36.17 3.09 22.23
N GLU A 203 -35.37 2.02 22.36
CA GLU A 203 -35.90 0.69 22.65
C GLU A 203 -36.47 0.63 24.08
N ALA A 204 -35.81 1.26 25.06
CA ALA A 204 -36.33 1.32 26.43
C ALA A 204 -37.70 2.01 26.51
N GLU A 205 -37.91 3.10 25.78
CA GLU A 205 -39.21 3.75 25.63
C GLU A 205 -40.26 2.80 25.03
N ALA A 206 -39.90 2.04 23.99
CA ALA A 206 -40.79 1.06 23.37
C ALA A 206 -41.18 -0.09 24.31
N PHE A 207 -40.33 -0.42 25.29
CA PHE A 207 -40.58 -1.44 26.31
C PHE A 207 -41.15 -0.90 27.62
N ASP A 208 -41.39 0.41 27.74
CA ASP A 208 -41.84 1.10 28.97
C ASP A 208 -40.90 0.83 30.17
N ILE A 209 -39.59 0.91 29.94
CA ILE A 209 -38.55 0.73 30.95
C ILE A 209 -37.98 2.09 31.33
N ALA A 210 -38.01 2.42 32.63
CA ALA A 210 -37.33 3.60 33.14
C ALA A 210 -35.81 3.45 32.98
N PHE A 211 -35.22 4.16 32.01
CA PHE A 211 -33.87 3.91 31.55
C PHE A 211 -32.94 5.13 31.63
N GLN A 212 -31.68 4.90 31.99
CA GLN A 212 -30.62 5.89 31.93
C GLN A 212 -29.36 5.28 31.29
N PHE A 213 -28.77 5.97 30.32
CA PHE A 213 -27.47 5.60 29.76
C PHE A 213 -26.36 6.54 30.24
N ASN A 214 -25.21 5.99 30.58
CA ASN A 214 -24.00 6.73 30.93
C ASN A 214 -22.85 6.29 30.02
N ALA A 215 -22.22 7.25 29.33
CA ALA A 215 -21.14 7.00 28.40
C ALA A 215 -19.80 7.32 29.05
N VAL A 216 -18.86 6.38 29.03
CA VAL A 216 -17.49 6.58 29.53
C VAL A 216 -16.51 6.34 28.39
N GLU A 217 -15.89 7.41 27.90
CA GLU A 217 -14.89 7.36 26.82
C GLU A 217 -13.53 6.97 27.41
N ALA A 218 -13.24 5.67 27.46
CA ALA A 218 -12.00 5.12 28.00
C ALA A 218 -11.71 3.71 27.47
N LYS A 219 -10.46 3.26 27.62
CA LYS A 219 -10.07 1.85 27.48
C LYS A 219 -9.88 1.23 28.85
N LEU A 220 -10.29 -0.03 29.02
CA LEU A 220 -10.24 -0.74 30.31
C LEU A 220 -8.82 -0.76 30.93
N ASP A 221 -7.79 -0.86 30.11
CA ASP A 221 -6.37 -0.86 30.48
C ASP A 221 -5.78 0.53 30.79
N GLU A 222 -6.52 1.61 30.51
CA GLU A 222 -6.11 2.99 30.73
C GLU A 222 -6.90 3.68 31.86
N MET A 223 -7.85 2.98 32.50
CA MET A 223 -8.69 3.54 33.57
C MET A 223 -7.95 3.64 34.91
N ASP A 224 -8.31 4.64 35.69
CA ASP A 224 -7.90 4.76 37.09
C ASP A 224 -8.78 3.88 37.98
N PHE A 225 -8.21 2.81 38.52
CA PHE A 225 -8.94 1.86 39.38
C PHE A 225 -9.28 2.45 40.75
N ASP A 226 -8.57 3.48 41.22
CA ASP A 226 -8.84 4.13 42.50
C ASP A 226 -10.07 5.07 42.41
N ALA A 227 -10.33 5.64 41.23
CA ALA A 227 -11.48 6.48 40.93
C ALA A 227 -12.66 5.73 40.30
N LEU A 228 -12.53 4.42 40.06
CA LEU A 228 -13.46 3.63 39.24
C LEU A 228 -14.93 3.76 39.62
N ARG A 229 -15.24 3.77 40.93
CA ARG A 229 -16.62 3.89 41.42
C ARG A 229 -17.25 5.23 41.03
N HIS A 230 -16.45 6.30 41.08
CA HIS A 230 -16.87 7.64 40.71
C HIS A 230 -17.06 7.73 39.17
N ASP A 231 -16.10 7.24 38.40
CA ASP A 231 -16.08 7.38 36.94
C ASP A 231 -17.19 6.58 36.26
N LEU A 232 -17.54 5.41 36.82
CA LEU A 232 -18.67 4.61 36.36
C LEU A 232 -20.02 5.12 36.87
N GLY A 233 -20.03 6.10 37.77
CA GLY A 233 -21.26 6.66 38.35
C GLY A 233 -22.05 5.66 39.19
N VAL A 234 -21.38 4.71 39.86
CA VAL A 234 -22.02 3.67 40.68
C VAL A 234 -22.59 4.28 41.96
N ARG A 235 -23.91 4.14 42.19
CA ARG A 235 -24.59 4.73 43.34
C ARG A 235 -24.80 3.70 44.45
N SER A 236 -25.00 4.17 45.68
CA SER A 236 -25.34 3.30 46.80
C SER A 236 -26.82 2.90 46.74
N GLY A 237 -27.13 1.62 46.95
CA GLY A 237 -28.50 1.10 46.97
C GLY A 237 -29.03 0.59 45.63
N GLU A 238 -28.16 0.41 44.64
CA GLU A 238 -28.50 -0.18 43.34
C GLU A 238 -27.87 -1.57 43.22
N ALA A 239 -28.60 -2.50 42.62
CA ALA A 239 -28.08 -3.81 42.28
C ALA A 239 -27.16 -3.67 41.05
N LEU A 240 -25.87 -3.95 41.26
CA LEU A 240 -24.83 -3.75 40.25
C LEU A 240 -24.49 -5.06 39.55
N ALA A 241 -24.64 -5.08 38.23
CA ALA A 241 -24.13 -6.13 37.36
C ALA A 241 -22.94 -5.60 36.56
N VAL A 242 -21.87 -6.40 36.45
CA VAL A 242 -20.69 -6.06 35.65
C VAL A 242 -20.55 -7.09 34.53
N SER A 243 -20.58 -6.61 33.29
CA SER A 243 -20.39 -7.41 32.09
C SER A 243 -19.04 -7.10 31.47
N VAL A 244 -18.22 -8.13 31.27
CA VAL A 244 -16.90 -8.01 30.63
C VAL A 244 -16.78 -9.09 29.55
N VAL A 245 -17.01 -8.72 28.30
CA VAL A 245 -16.89 -9.66 27.17
C VAL A 245 -15.60 -9.43 26.42
N LEU A 246 -14.72 -10.45 26.44
CA LEU A 246 -13.44 -10.45 25.72
C LEU A 246 -12.53 -9.25 26.01
N GLN A 247 -12.51 -8.67 27.22
CA GLN A 247 -11.61 -7.54 27.55
C GLN A 247 -10.59 -7.82 28.66
N LEU A 248 -10.78 -8.85 29.50
CA LEU A 248 -9.88 -9.11 30.64
C LEU A 248 -8.42 -9.40 30.24
N HIS A 249 -8.19 -9.91 29.02
CA HIS A 249 -6.83 -10.15 28.52
C HIS A 249 -6.00 -8.87 28.38
N ARG A 250 -6.63 -7.70 28.27
CA ARG A 250 -5.92 -6.41 28.20
C ARG A 250 -5.29 -6.04 29.54
N LEU A 251 -5.93 -6.41 30.65
CA LEU A 251 -5.39 -6.19 32.00
C LEU A 251 -4.17 -7.08 32.25
N LEU A 252 -4.19 -8.32 31.76
CA LEU A 252 -3.04 -9.23 31.85
C LEU A 252 -1.79 -8.64 31.18
N ALA A 253 -1.95 -7.96 30.04
CA ALA A 253 -0.85 -7.31 29.34
C ALA A 253 -0.21 -6.15 30.14
N VAL A 254 -1.01 -5.42 30.93
CA VAL A 254 -0.51 -4.35 31.82
C VAL A 254 0.30 -4.93 32.97
N ASP A 255 -0.14 -6.05 33.53
CA ASP A 255 0.55 -6.73 34.63
C ASP A 255 1.89 -7.33 34.20
N ASP A 256 1.96 -7.89 32.98
CA ASP A 256 3.22 -8.36 32.38
C ASP A 256 4.21 -7.21 32.19
N GLY A 257 3.74 -6.05 31.70
CA GLY A 257 4.57 -4.85 31.53
C GLY A 257 5.15 -4.31 32.84
N ARG A 258 4.36 -4.35 33.93
CA ARG A 258 4.80 -3.98 35.28
C ARG A 258 5.79 -4.99 35.87
N SER A 259 5.57 -6.28 35.61
CA SER A 259 6.46 -7.37 36.06
C SER A 259 7.82 -7.34 35.35
N HIS A 260 7.83 -7.04 34.04
CA HIS A 260 9.06 -6.85 33.27
C HIS A 260 9.79 -5.54 33.60
N ALA A 261 9.10 -4.50 34.07
CA ALA A 261 9.75 -3.30 34.60
C ALA A 261 10.37 -3.54 35.99
N ALA A 262 9.82 -4.46 36.79
CA ALA A 262 10.30 -4.82 38.12
C ALA A 262 11.43 -5.88 38.11
N THR A 263 11.49 -6.72 37.08
CA THR A 263 12.61 -7.63 36.82
C THR A 263 13.48 -7.04 35.73
N GLY A 264 14.51 -6.29 36.12
CA GLY A 264 15.49 -5.69 35.19
C GLY A 264 15.94 -6.72 34.14
N CYS A 265 15.48 -6.52 32.91
CA CYS A 265 15.79 -7.42 31.80
C CYS A 265 17.29 -7.28 31.48
N LEU A 266 17.97 -8.41 31.42
CA LEU A 266 19.37 -8.53 31.00
C LEU A 266 19.56 -7.83 29.66
N THR A 267 20.63 -7.04 29.56
CA THR A 267 20.95 -6.26 28.36
C THR A 267 21.20 -7.18 27.15
N PRO A 268 20.92 -6.72 25.90
CA PRO A 268 21.19 -7.47 24.67
C PRO A 268 22.63 -7.99 24.54
N ASP A 269 23.58 -7.37 25.26
CA ASP A 269 24.99 -7.78 25.31
C ASP A 269 25.21 -9.18 25.92
N ASP A 270 24.33 -9.65 26.82
CA ASP A 270 24.49 -10.96 27.45
C ASP A 270 24.11 -12.13 26.54
N MET A 271 23.19 -11.91 25.59
CA MET A 271 22.75 -12.95 24.62
C MET A 271 23.76 -13.14 23.48
N LEU A 272 24.50 -12.10 23.10
CA LEU A 272 25.51 -12.16 22.04
C LEU A 272 26.80 -12.90 22.46
N SER A 273 27.04 -13.06 23.76
CA SER A 273 28.26 -13.67 24.30
C SER A 273 28.35 -15.20 24.14
N SER A 274 27.25 -15.86 23.79
CA SER A 274 27.19 -17.33 23.66
C SER A 274 27.39 -17.86 22.22
N ALA A 275 27.55 -16.97 21.24
CA ALA A 275 27.63 -17.33 19.82
C ALA A 275 28.93 -16.85 19.15
N THR A 276 30.11 -17.00 19.78
CA THR A 276 31.38 -16.97 19.01
C THR A 276 32.40 -17.94 19.61
N SER A 277 32.78 -18.96 18.84
CA SER A 277 34.02 -19.72 19.07
C SER A 277 34.96 -19.59 17.87
N SER A 278 35.87 -18.61 17.99
CA SER A 278 37.21 -18.49 17.36
C SER A 278 37.34 -18.01 15.88
N PRO A 279 38.49 -17.42 15.47
CA PRO A 279 39.09 -16.20 16.05
C PRO A 279 39.54 -15.18 14.96
N ALA A 280 39.31 -13.89 15.21
CA ALA A 280 40.17 -12.79 14.74
C ALA A 280 39.94 -11.53 15.60
N SER A 281 40.77 -11.38 16.62
CA SER A 281 41.05 -10.15 17.39
C SER A 281 41.50 -9.02 16.44
N SER A 282 41.35 -7.71 16.67
CA SER A 282 41.13 -6.81 17.81
C SER A 282 40.92 -5.41 17.17
N VAL A 283 40.11 -4.46 17.64
CA VAL A 283 40.16 -3.70 18.90
C VAL A 283 38.80 -3.02 19.06
N TYR A 284 38.04 -3.37 20.10
CA TYR A 284 36.85 -2.65 20.55
C TYR A 284 37.23 -1.93 21.85
N SER A 285 37.04 -0.62 21.90
CA SER A 285 36.97 0.13 23.16
C SER A 285 35.53 0.63 23.28
N PRO A 286 34.80 0.32 24.36
CA PRO A 286 33.44 0.81 24.52
C PRO A 286 33.48 2.30 24.89
N SER A 287 32.95 3.15 24.02
CA SER A 287 32.54 4.50 24.39
C SER A 287 31.17 4.45 25.06
N PRO A 288 30.91 5.26 26.11
CA PRO A 288 29.69 5.16 26.89
C PRO A 288 28.47 5.59 26.07
N SER A 289 27.42 4.78 26.12
CA SER A 289 26.10 5.04 25.56
C SER A 289 25.46 6.25 26.24
N PRO A 290 25.08 7.33 25.53
CA PRO A 290 24.25 8.37 26.10
C PRO A 290 22.77 8.00 25.97
N SER A 291 22.03 8.30 27.04
CA SER A 291 20.58 8.19 27.19
C SER A 291 19.77 8.62 25.94
N ASN A 292 18.83 7.76 25.55
CA ASN A 292 17.83 7.98 24.51
C ASN A 292 17.10 9.33 24.68
N GLY A 293 17.15 10.18 23.64
CA GLY A 293 16.19 11.25 23.40
C GLY A 293 16.66 12.71 23.58
N SER A 294 17.71 12.97 24.37
CA SER A 294 18.09 14.36 24.73
C SER A 294 18.73 15.17 23.60
N TRP A 295 19.57 14.55 22.76
CA TRP A 295 20.38 15.28 21.77
C TRP A 295 19.64 15.67 20.49
N VAL A 296 18.52 15.00 20.18
CA VAL A 296 17.74 15.27 18.97
C VAL A 296 16.98 16.60 19.09
N GLN A 297 16.60 16.99 20.31
CA GLN A 297 15.90 18.25 20.58
C GLN A 297 16.83 19.49 20.50
N GLU A 298 18.15 19.31 20.54
CA GLU A 298 19.13 20.41 20.48
C GLU A 298 19.56 20.79 19.05
N LEU A 299 19.24 19.98 18.04
CA LEU A 299 19.63 20.22 16.64
C LEU A 299 18.62 21.09 15.90
N SER A 300 19.09 22.04 15.10
CA SER A 300 18.21 22.75 14.16
C SER A 300 17.69 21.82 13.07
N HIS A 301 16.54 22.14 12.48
CA HIS A 301 15.97 21.34 11.39
C HIS A 301 16.91 21.20 10.18
N ASP A 302 17.72 22.22 9.89
CA ASP A 302 18.71 22.16 8.81
C ASP A 302 19.84 21.18 9.14
N GLN A 303 20.28 21.14 10.40
CA GLN A 303 21.29 20.18 10.85
C GLN A 303 20.76 18.74 10.84
N GLN A 304 19.51 18.53 11.26
CA GLN A 304 18.84 17.23 11.17
C GLN A 304 18.73 16.79 9.70
N SER A 305 18.40 17.72 8.80
CA SER A 305 18.27 17.48 7.36
C SER A 305 19.59 17.03 6.72
N VAL A 306 20.67 17.76 6.96
CA VAL A 306 22.00 17.41 6.43
C VAL A 306 22.45 16.05 6.97
N ARG A 307 22.22 15.79 8.27
CA ARG A 307 22.55 14.50 8.89
C ARG A 307 21.75 13.35 8.30
N LEU A 308 20.45 13.53 8.06
CA LEU A 308 19.59 12.53 7.43
C LEU A 308 20.07 12.14 6.04
N ILE A 309 20.45 13.12 5.21
CA ILE A 309 21.00 12.84 3.87
C ILE A 309 22.27 11.98 3.97
N GLY A 310 23.21 12.36 4.86
CA GLY A 310 24.42 11.58 5.09
C GLY A 310 24.15 10.15 5.55
N LEU A 311 23.23 9.98 6.51
CA LEU A 311 22.82 8.67 7.02
C LEU A 311 22.15 7.80 5.94
N LEU A 312 21.33 8.39 5.07
CA LEU A 312 20.69 7.68 3.96
C LEU A 312 21.73 7.12 2.98
N TYR A 313 22.70 7.92 2.57
CA TYR A 313 23.79 7.45 1.69
C TYR A 313 24.66 6.39 2.36
N GLN A 314 24.99 6.58 3.64
CA GLN A 314 25.75 5.59 4.40
C GLN A 314 24.98 4.27 4.49
N CYS A 315 23.70 4.32 4.84
CA CYS A 315 22.85 3.13 4.93
C CYS A 315 22.77 2.40 3.59
N ALA A 316 22.59 3.12 2.48
CA ALA A 316 22.57 2.53 1.14
C ALA A 316 23.89 1.82 0.80
N ALA A 317 25.03 2.42 1.13
CA ALA A 317 26.34 1.81 0.92
C ALA A 317 26.52 0.52 1.75
N GLU A 318 26.13 0.54 3.03
CA GLU A 318 26.23 -0.63 3.92
C GLU A 318 25.29 -1.77 3.47
N VAL A 319 24.07 -1.44 3.02
CA VAL A 319 23.15 -2.41 2.42
C VAL A 319 23.75 -3.00 1.13
N SER A 320 24.33 -2.16 0.27
CA SER A 320 24.99 -2.62 -0.96
C SER A 320 26.18 -3.52 -0.70
N ALA A 321 26.90 -3.29 0.40
CA ALA A 321 28.05 -4.10 0.83
C ALA A 321 27.63 -5.40 1.55
N GLY A 322 26.34 -5.61 1.80
CA GLY A 322 25.85 -6.74 2.60
C GLY A 322 26.24 -6.66 4.08
N SER A 323 26.64 -5.49 4.57
CA SER A 323 27.09 -5.28 5.96
C SER A 323 25.88 -5.10 6.87
N PHE A 324 25.24 -6.22 7.22
CA PHE A 324 23.94 -6.24 7.90
C PHE A 324 23.89 -5.40 9.18
N ASP A 325 24.83 -5.61 10.10
CA ASP A 325 24.85 -4.91 11.39
C ASP A 325 25.01 -3.40 11.24
N ARG A 326 25.88 -2.98 10.30
CA ARG A 326 26.14 -1.55 10.03
C ARG A 326 24.94 -0.90 9.37
N ALA A 327 24.29 -1.58 8.44
CA ALA A 327 23.05 -1.11 7.83
C ALA A 327 21.93 -0.99 8.89
N ASN A 328 21.78 -1.98 9.76
CA ASN A 328 20.82 -1.94 10.85
C ASN A 328 21.06 -0.75 11.81
N LEU A 329 22.32 -0.49 12.20
CA LEU A 329 22.67 0.68 13.00
C LEU A 329 22.36 2.01 12.28
N CYS A 330 22.58 2.09 10.97
CA CYS A 330 22.20 3.26 10.19
C CYS A 330 20.68 3.48 10.19
N LEU A 331 19.89 2.42 9.99
CA LEU A 331 18.43 2.47 10.05
C LEU A 331 17.94 2.96 11.42
N GLU A 332 18.55 2.48 12.51
CA GLU A 332 18.25 2.96 13.85
C GLU A 332 18.45 4.47 13.99
N HIS A 333 19.61 4.99 13.56
CA HIS A 333 19.86 6.44 13.58
C HIS A 333 18.89 7.24 12.68
N ILE A 334 18.52 6.71 11.51
CA ILE A 334 17.55 7.37 10.63
C ILE A 334 16.18 7.44 11.32
N THR A 335 15.71 6.35 11.93
CA THR A 335 14.39 6.29 12.58
C THR A 335 14.25 7.20 13.81
N GLN A 336 15.36 7.64 14.40
CA GLN A 336 15.36 8.64 15.47
C GLN A 336 15.12 10.07 14.96
N LEU A 337 15.38 10.32 13.67
CA LEU A 337 15.32 11.65 13.06
C LEU A 337 14.19 11.79 12.02
N ALA A 338 13.69 10.67 11.51
CA ALA A 338 12.70 10.59 10.45
C ALA A 338 11.34 10.12 10.99
N SER A 339 10.26 10.75 10.51
CA SER A 339 8.89 10.35 10.83
C SER A 339 7.98 10.71 9.66
N LEU A 340 6.95 9.89 9.42
CA LEU A 340 5.93 10.15 8.40
C LEU A 340 5.04 11.35 8.74
N ASP A 341 4.87 11.67 10.02
CA ASP A 341 4.07 12.80 10.47
C ASP A 341 4.91 14.07 10.67
N ALA A 342 6.18 14.03 10.30
CA ALA A 342 7.09 15.15 10.47
C ALA A 342 6.65 16.37 9.64
N PRO A 343 6.79 17.60 10.18
CA PRO A 343 6.42 18.81 9.47
C PRO A 343 7.27 19.04 8.21
N HIS A 344 8.51 18.54 8.20
CA HIS A 344 9.47 18.75 7.11
C HIS A 344 9.47 17.60 6.10
N ALA A 345 9.47 17.96 4.82
CA ALA A 345 9.41 17.02 3.70
C ALA A 345 10.53 15.99 3.71
N LEU A 346 11.77 16.41 4.04
CA LEU A 346 12.93 15.52 4.05
C LEU A 346 12.86 14.46 5.16
N GLN A 347 12.26 14.78 6.31
CA GLN A 347 12.08 13.79 7.39
C GLN A 347 11.07 12.72 6.99
N ARG A 348 9.99 13.11 6.30
CA ARG A 348 9.01 12.16 5.75
C ARG A 348 9.61 11.32 4.64
N LEU A 349 10.37 11.95 3.73
CA LEU A 349 11.13 11.26 2.67
C LEU A 349 12.09 10.23 3.26
N ALA A 350 12.87 10.62 4.26
CA ALA A 350 13.83 9.74 4.92
C ALA A 350 13.15 8.53 5.58
N ALA A 351 11.95 8.69 6.14
CA ALA A 351 11.19 7.58 6.71
C ALA A 351 10.78 6.58 5.62
N VAL A 352 10.33 7.07 4.45
CA VAL A 352 9.96 6.21 3.31
C VAL A 352 11.19 5.51 2.70
N PHE A 353 12.33 6.20 2.59
CA PHE A 353 13.58 5.59 2.13
C PHE A 353 14.14 4.59 3.14
N ALA A 354 14.02 4.85 4.44
CA ALA A 354 14.41 3.90 5.49
C ALA A 354 13.61 2.60 5.39
N ASP A 355 12.30 2.67 5.15
CA ASP A 355 11.46 1.50 4.89
C ASP A 355 11.92 0.72 3.66
N ALA A 356 12.22 1.40 2.56
CA ALA A 356 12.69 0.74 1.34
C ALA A 356 14.07 0.09 1.53
N LEU A 357 15.00 0.74 2.23
CA LEU A 357 16.30 0.18 2.59
C LEU A 357 16.18 -1.00 3.56
N ALA A 358 15.28 -0.91 4.55
CA ALA A 358 15.00 -2.00 5.48
C ALA A 358 14.43 -3.22 4.77
N ARG A 359 13.52 -3.03 3.80
CA ARG A 359 13.01 -4.12 2.94
C ARG A 359 14.11 -4.74 2.08
N LYS A 360 14.99 -3.91 1.51
CA LYS A 360 16.16 -4.41 0.76
C LYS A 360 17.07 -5.26 1.65
N LEU A 361 17.34 -4.78 2.86
CA LEU A 361 18.16 -5.48 3.85
C LEU A 361 17.50 -6.78 4.30
N LEU A 362 16.18 -6.77 4.49
CA LEU A 362 15.37 -7.93 4.86
C LEU A 362 15.45 -9.06 3.82
N ASN A 363 15.62 -8.72 2.53
CA ASN A 363 15.80 -9.72 1.47
C ASN A 363 17.10 -10.56 1.62
N LEU A 364 18.03 -10.17 2.49
CA LEU A 364 19.17 -11.01 2.88
C LEU A 364 18.76 -12.15 3.84
N ILE A 365 17.53 -12.12 4.37
CA ILE A 365 16.97 -13.09 5.32
C ILE A 365 15.66 -13.65 4.73
N PRO A 366 15.72 -14.66 3.82
CA PRO A 366 14.61 -15.01 2.95
C PRO A 366 13.33 -15.48 3.65
N GLY A 367 13.45 -16.28 4.71
CA GLY A 367 12.29 -16.77 5.47
C GLY A 367 11.55 -15.64 6.18
N LEU A 368 12.31 -14.73 6.80
CA LEU A 368 11.76 -13.53 7.45
C LEU A 368 11.13 -12.57 6.42
N SER A 369 11.82 -12.32 5.31
CA SER A 369 11.31 -11.51 4.19
C SER A 369 9.99 -12.05 3.66
N ARG A 370 9.91 -13.34 3.32
CA ARG A 370 8.70 -13.94 2.78
C ARG A 370 7.55 -13.92 3.79
N ALA A 371 7.83 -14.20 5.06
CA ALA A 371 6.79 -14.19 6.09
C ALA A 371 6.19 -12.80 6.33
N LEU A 372 6.99 -11.73 6.25
CA LEU A 372 6.54 -10.35 6.50
C LEU A 372 6.02 -9.61 5.26
N LEU A 373 6.67 -9.81 4.10
CA LEU A 373 6.38 -9.04 2.90
C LEU A 373 5.24 -9.64 2.06
N SER A 374 5.02 -10.96 2.14
CA SER A 374 3.89 -11.60 1.46
C SER A 374 2.53 -11.14 2.00
N SER A 375 2.44 -10.74 3.27
CA SER A 375 1.23 -10.16 3.88
C SER A 375 1.14 -8.64 3.70
N ALA A 376 2.27 -7.94 3.70
CA ALA A 376 2.31 -6.48 3.70
C ALA A 376 2.11 -5.83 2.32
N ASN A 377 2.48 -6.52 1.23
CA ASN A 377 2.42 -5.94 -0.12
C ASN A 377 0.99 -5.81 -0.68
N SER A 378 -0.03 -6.43 -0.05
CA SER A 378 -1.43 -6.38 -0.50
C SER A 378 -2.34 -5.44 0.30
N ALA A 379 -1.95 -5.07 1.53
CA ALA A 379 -2.81 -4.31 2.44
C ALA A 379 -3.16 -2.91 1.90
N ASP A 380 -2.19 -2.17 1.35
CA ASP A 380 -2.40 -0.79 0.88
C ASP A 380 -2.74 -0.69 -0.62
N ALA A 381 -2.74 -1.81 -1.37
CA ALA A 381 -2.95 -1.81 -2.82
C ALA A 381 -4.30 -1.17 -3.22
N HIS A 382 -5.33 -1.36 -2.40
CA HIS A 382 -6.65 -0.77 -2.60
C HIS A 382 -6.68 0.77 -2.39
N LEU A 383 -5.67 1.33 -1.72
CA LEU A 383 -5.53 2.77 -1.48
C LEU A 383 -4.81 3.51 -2.61
N VAL A 384 -4.06 2.78 -3.45
CA VAL A 384 -3.29 3.34 -4.57
C VAL A 384 -4.15 4.16 -5.54
N PRO A 385 -5.35 3.73 -5.96
CA PRO A 385 -6.20 4.54 -6.85
C PRO A 385 -6.60 5.89 -6.23
N VAL A 386 -6.91 5.89 -4.92
CA VAL A 386 -7.27 7.11 -4.18
C VAL A 386 -6.06 8.02 -4.03
N ALA A 387 -4.89 7.48 -3.68
CA ALA A 387 -3.64 8.23 -3.61
C ALA A 387 -3.27 8.87 -4.95
N ARG A 388 -3.44 8.13 -6.06
CA ARG A 388 -3.21 8.63 -7.42
C ARG A 388 -4.16 9.77 -7.79
N ARG A 389 -5.43 9.66 -7.42
CA ARG A 389 -6.39 10.75 -7.59
C ARG A 389 -5.95 12.00 -6.81
N HIS A 390 -5.56 11.86 -5.55
CA HIS A 390 -5.06 13.00 -4.77
C HIS A 390 -3.80 13.62 -5.39
N MET A 391 -2.85 12.81 -5.87
CA MET A 391 -1.69 13.32 -6.59
C MET A 391 -2.09 14.10 -7.84
N PHE A 392 -3.06 13.58 -8.62
CA PHE A 392 -3.63 14.28 -9.76
C PHE A 392 -4.27 15.60 -9.34
N ASP A 393 -5.01 15.66 -8.24
CA ASP A 393 -5.71 16.87 -7.80
C ASP A 393 -4.73 17.95 -7.34
N VAL A 394 -3.71 17.59 -6.57
CA VAL A 394 -2.83 18.55 -5.87
C VAL A 394 -1.59 18.98 -6.67
N LEU A 395 -1.14 18.18 -7.64
CA LEU A 395 0.02 18.48 -8.48
C LEU A 395 -0.37 18.76 -9.94
N PRO A 396 0.43 19.56 -10.69
CA PRO A 396 0.10 19.95 -12.07
C PRO A 396 0.52 18.94 -13.14
N PHE A 397 1.44 18.02 -12.83
CA PHE A 397 2.21 17.28 -13.84
C PHE A 397 1.34 16.50 -14.85
N LEU A 398 0.39 15.71 -14.35
CA LEU A 398 -0.51 14.93 -15.22
C LEU A 398 -1.51 15.82 -15.97
N LYS A 399 -1.96 16.93 -15.37
CA LYS A 399 -2.83 17.90 -16.05
C LYS A 399 -2.10 18.54 -17.24
N LEU A 400 -0.84 18.89 -17.07
CA LEU A 400 0.02 19.40 -18.15
C LEU A 400 0.29 18.32 -19.21
N ALA A 401 0.51 17.07 -18.79
CA ALA A 401 0.70 15.94 -19.71
C ALA A 401 -0.53 15.72 -20.59
N TYR A 402 -1.73 15.68 -20.00
CA TYR A 402 -2.98 15.52 -20.74
C TYR A 402 -3.23 16.68 -21.70
N LEU A 403 -3.03 17.92 -21.25
CA LEU A 403 -3.20 19.11 -22.09
C LEU A 403 -2.28 19.05 -23.30
N THR A 404 -0.98 18.83 -23.08
CA THR A 404 0.01 18.82 -24.16
C THR A 404 -0.15 17.61 -25.09
N THR A 405 -0.58 16.47 -24.56
CA THR A 405 -0.92 15.27 -25.34
C THR A 405 -2.12 15.55 -26.25
N ASN A 406 -3.20 16.09 -25.70
CA ASN A 406 -4.38 16.44 -26.47
C ASN A 406 -4.08 17.49 -27.55
N HIS A 407 -3.22 18.46 -27.24
CA HIS A 407 -2.78 19.47 -28.20
C HIS A 407 -2.04 18.83 -29.38
N ALA A 408 -1.11 17.90 -29.10
CA ALA A 408 -0.40 17.17 -30.14
C ALA A 408 -1.33 16.28 -30.99
N ILE A 409 -2.31 15.62 -30.36
CA ILE A 409 -3.34 14.84 -31.05
C ILE A 409 -4.20 15.77 -31.94
N LEU A 410 -4.64 16.91 -31.43
CA LEU A 410 -5.47 17.86 -32.16
C LEU A 410 -4.76 18.34 -33.44
N GLU A 411 -3.49 18.72 -33.34
CA GLU A 411 -2.68 19.14 -34.48
C GLU A 411 -2.47 17.99 -35.48
N ALA A 412 -2.16 16.79 -35.00
CA ALA A 412 -2.00 15.64 -35.87
C ALA A 412 -3.30 15.25 -36.60
N MET A 413 -4.46 15.50 -35.99
CA MET A 413 -5.78 15.15 -36.53
C MET A 413 -6.45 16.27 -37.33
N GLU A 414 -5.74 17.35 -37.66
CA GLU A 414 -6.24 18.38 -38.55
C GLU A 414 -6.65 17.78 -39.92
N GLY A 415 -7.82 18.19 -40.43
CA GLY A 415 -8.43 17.67 -41.66
C GLY A 415 -9.08 16.28 -41.55
N GLU A 416 -8.87 15.55 -40.46
CA GLU A 416 -9.40 14.18 -40.32
C GLU A 416 -10.87 14.19 -39.89
N ARG A 417 -11.69 13.37 -40.57
CA ARG A 417 -13.14 13.22 -40.30
C ARG A 417 -13.47 12.06 -39.36
N PHE A 418 -12.60 11.05 -39.32
CA PHE A 418 -12.74 9.87 -38.48
C PHE A 418 -11.47 9.69 -37.68
N VAL A 419 -11.56 9.87 -36.36
CA VAL A 419 -10.42 9.82 -35.45
C VAL A 419 -10.63 8.67 -34.48
N HIS A 420 -9.60 7.84 -34.32
CA HIS A 420 -9.54 6.80 -33.29
C HIS A 420 -8.39 7.10 -32.34
N VAL A 421 -8.69 7.24 -31.05
CA VAL A 421 -7.69 7.35 -30.00
C VAL A 421 -7.63 6.03 -29.23
N VAL A 422 -6.43 5.49 -29.07
CA VAL A 422 -6.14 4.36 -28.18
C VAL A 422 -5.39 4.88 -26.96
N ASP A 423 -5.96 4.64 -25.78
CA ASP A 423 -5.43 5.04 -24.48
C ASP A 423 -4.88 3.80 -23.75
N PHE A 424 -3.56 3.70 -23.66
CA PHE A 424 -2.85 2.69 -22.87
C PHE A 424 -2.40 3.22 -21.51
N SER A 425 -3.01 4.28 -20.97
CA SER A 425 -2.54 4.90 -19.72
C SER A 425 -2.84 4.06 -18.47
N GLY A 426 -3.65 3.00 -18.58
CA GLY A 426 -3.90 2.05 -17.48
C GLY A 426 -4.30 2.77 -16.19
N PRO A 427 -3.62 2.53 -15.05
CA PRO A 427 -3.89 3.22 -13.79
C PRO A 427 -3.82 4.76 -13.85
N ALA A 428 -3.10 5.34 -14.82
CA ALA A 428 -3.02 6.78 -15.03
C ALA A 428 -4.11 7.32 -15.96
N ALA A 429 -5.03 6.50 -16.46
CA ALA A 429 -6.15 6.95 -17.26
C ALA A 429 -7.11 7.82 -16.44
N ASN A 430 -7.64 8.88 -17.05
CA ASN A 430 -8.63 9.76 -16.42
C ASN A 430 -9.56 10.35 -17.49
N PRO A 431 -10.90 10.24 -17.36
CA PRO A 431 -11.83 10.77 -18.34
C PRO A 431 -11.66 12.28 -18.61
N VAL A 432 -11.13 13.04 -17.65
CA VAL A 432 -10.87 14.48 -17.80
C VAL A 432 -9.97 14.79 -19.00
N GLN A 433 -8.99 13.92 -19.32
CA GLN A 433 -8.17 14.09 -20.50
C GLN A 433 -9.05 14.14 -21.76
N TRP A 434 -9.91 13.16 -21.95
CA TRP A 434 -10.69 13.04 -23.18
C TRP A 434 -11.85 14.04 -23.26
N ILE A 435 -12.41 14.45 -22.12
CA ILE A 435 -13.38 15.56 -22.07
C ILE A 435 -12.73 16.86 -22.56
N ALA A 436 -11.49 17.14 -22.15
CA ALA A 436 -10.76 18.30 -22.67
C ALA A 436 -10.51 18.21 -24.19
N LEU A 437 -10.27 17.00 -24.71
CA LEU A 437 -10.14 16.77 -26.15
C LEU A 437 -11.47 17.00 -26.90
N PHE A 438 -12.62 16.64 -26.33
CA PHE A 438 -13.94 16.94 -26.90
C PHE A 438 -14.13 18.45 -27.07
N HIS A 439 -13.82 19.21 -26.02
CA HIS A 439 -13.89 20.67 -26.07
C HIS A 439 -12.97 21.24 -27.17
N ALA A 440 -11.75 20.72 -27.30
CA ALA A 440 -10.81 21.13 -28.33
C ALA A 440 -11.30 20.81 -29.75
N PHE A 441 -11.87 19.61 -29.97
CA PHE A 441 -12.42 19.23 -31.28
C PHE A 441 -13.65 20.03 -31.67
N ARG A 442 -14.51 20.41 -30.72
CA ARG A 442 -15.66 21.28 -30.99
C ARG A 442 -15.23 22.66 -31.51
N GLY A 443 -14.05 23.14 -31.10
CA GLY A 443 -13.47 24.39 -31.57
C GLY A 443 -12.87 24.34 -32.98
N ARG A 444 -12.81 23.17 -33.64
CA ARG A 444 -12.24 23.05 -34.99
C ARG A 444 -13.09 23.80 -36.02
N ARG A 445 -12.41 24.44 -36.98
CA ARG A 445 -13.06 25.17 -38.09
C ARG A 445 -13.96 24.28 -38.96
N GLU A 446 -13.64 22.99 -39.05
CA GLU A 446 -14.34 21.97 -39.84
C GLU A 446 -15.48 21.29 -39.08
N GLY A 447 -15.67 21.63 -37.79
CA GLY A 447 -16.51 20.89 -36.86
C GLY A 447 -15.81 19.68 -36.22
N PRO A 448 -16.46 19.03 -35.24
CA PRO A 448 -15.90 17.85 -34.57
C PRO A 448 -15.88 16.62 -35.51
N PRO A 449 -14.86 15.74 -35.40
CA PRO A 449 -14.82 14.49 -36.14
C PRO A 449 -15.76 13.43 -35.55
N HIS A 450 -15.97 12.33 -36.27
CA HIS A 450 -16.42 11.08 -35.65
C HIS A 450 -15.27 10.54 -34.80
N LEU A 451 -15.48 10.47 -33.50
CA LEU A 451 -14.46 10.15 -32.53
C LEU A 451 -14.71 8.78 -31.91
N ARG A 452 -13.72 7.90 -32.01
CA ARG A 452 -13.68 6.64 -31.30
C ARG A 452 -12.58 6.67 -30.25
N ILE A 453 -12.87 6.26 -29.02
CA ILE A 453 -11.86 6.08 -27.97
C ILE A 453 -11.85 4.62 -27.56
N THR A 454 -10.65 4.04 -27.49
CA THR A 454 -10.42 2.71 -26.92
C THR A 454 -9.53 2.86 -25.71
N ALA A 455 -10.01 2.46 -24.53
CA ALA A 455 -9.24 2.52 -23.30
C ALA A 455 -8.88 1.12 -22.81
N VAL A 456 -7.61 0.94 -22.44
CA VAL A 456 -7.07 -0.29 -21.86
C VAL A 456 -6.86 -0.08 -20.36
N HIS A 457 -7.53 -0.89 -19.54
CA HIS A 457 -7.39 -0.87 -18.07
C HIS A 457 -7.75 -2.23 -17.48
N ASP A 458 -7.17 -2.59 -16.35
CA ASP A 458 -7.44 -3.83 -15.62
C ASP A 458 -8.71 -3.83 -14.75
N SER A 459 -9.47 -2.72 -14.74
CA SER A 459 -10.69 -2.56 -13.95
C SER A 459 -11.88 -2.34 -14.85
N LYS A 460 -12.71 -3.38 -14.95
CA LYS A 460 -13.98 -3.33 -15.68
C LYS A 460 -14.91 -2.23 -15.17
N GLU A 461 -14.95 -2.02 -13.86
CA GLU A 461 -15.77 -0.97 -13.23
C GLU A 461 -15.29 0.42 -13.67
N PHE A 462 -13.97 0.66 -13.66
CA PHE A 462 -13.40 1.92 -14.13
C PHE A 462 -13.76 2.18 -15.60
N LEU A 463 -13.61 1.17 -16.47
CA LEU A 463 -13.94 1.28 -17.89
C LEU A 463 -15.43 1.58 -18.13
N ALA A 464 -16.32 0.94 -17.37
CA ALA A 464 -17.77 1.19 -17.47
C ALA A 464 -18.11 2.63 -17.04
N ASN A 465 -17.52 3.11 -15.94
CA ASN A 465 -17.71 4.48 -15.47
C ASN A 465 -17.16 5.51 -16.47
N MET A 466 -15.97 5.25 -17.02
CA MET A 466 -15.36 6.10 -18.04
C MET A 466 -16.22 6.16 -19.30
N ALA A 467 -16.76 5.03 -19.77
CA ALA A 467 -17.66 4.97 -20.91
C ALA A 467 -18.91 5.85 -20.68
N ALA A 468 -19.56 5.68 -19.52
CA ALA A 468 -20.78 6.44 -19.19
C ALA A 468 -20.52 7.95 -19.13
N VAL A 469 -19.43 8.37 -18.49
CA VAL A 469 -19.05 9.79 -18.40
C VAL A 469 -18.73 10.35 -19.78
N LEU A 470 -17.90 9.67 -20.58
CA LEU A 470 -17.50 10.17 -21.89
C LEU A 470 -18.66 10.19 -22.89
N SER A 471 -19.56 9.20 -22.87
CA SER A 471 -20.75 9.21 -23.72
C SER A 471 -21.66 10.40 -23.41
N LYS A 472 -21.91 10.66 -22.12
CA LYS A 472 -22.72 11.80 -21.69
C LYS A 472 -22.10 13.14 -22.10
N GLU A 473 -20.80 13.31 -21.90
CA GLU A 473 -20.10 14.54 -22.27
C GLU A 473 -20.06 14.71 -23.80
N ALA A 474 -19.83 13.63 -24.57
CA ALA A 474 -19.85 13.69 -26.02
C ALA A 474 -21.21 14.15 -26.59
N GLU A 475 -22.32 13.69 -26.00
CA GLU A 475 -23.67 14.17 -26.32
C GLU A 475 -23.82 15.68 -26.02
N ALA A 476 -23.31 16.14 -24.87
CA ALA A 476 -23.36 17.56 -24.50
C ALA A 476 -22.52 18.46 -25.44
N PHE A 477 -21.45 17.93 -26.02
CA PHE A 477 -20.60 18.63 -26.99
C PHE A 477 -21.02 18.43 -28.46
N ASP A 478 -22.08 17.65 -28.73
CA ASP A 478 -22.56 17.29 -30.07
C ASP A 478 -21.48 16.61 -30.93
N ILE A 479 -20.79 15.62 -30.33
CA ILE A 479 -19.73 14.83 -30.98
C ILE A 479 -20.24 13.43 -31.28
N ALA A 480 -20.15 13.00 -32.54
CA ALA A 480 -20.41 11.62 -32.92
C ALA A 480 -19.36 10.68 -32.30
N PHE A 481 -19.74 9.94 -31.26
CA PHE A 481 -18.79 9.28 -30.37
C PHE A 481 -19.04 7.76 -30.22
N GLN A 482 -17.95 7.00 -30.16
CA GLN A 482 -17.95 5.58 -29.82
C GLN A 482 -16.86 5.27 -28.77
N PHE A 483 -17.22 4.55 -27.71
CA PHE A 483 -16.28 4.02 -26.74
C PHE A 483 -16.08 2.51 -26.91
N ASN A 484 -14.84 2.03 -26.78
CA ASN A 484 -14.47 0.62 -26.77
C ASN A 484 -13.65 0.32 -25.51
N ALA A 485 -14.07 -0.65 -24.71
CA ALA A 485 -13.40 -1.03 -23.47
C ALA A 485 -12.55 -2.29 -23.69
N VAL A 486 -11.30 -2.27 -23.25
CA VAL A 486 -10.41 -3.44 -23.28
C VAL A 486 -9.92 -3.71 -21.85
N GLU A 487 -10.40 -4.79 -21.24
CA GLU A 487 -10.02 -5.20 -19.89
C GLU A 487 -8.69 -5.97 -19.93
N ALA A 488 -7.58 -5.27 -19.72
CA ALA A 488 -6.24 -5.86 -19.73
C ALA A 488 -5.21 -4.99 -19.01
N LYS A 489 -4.12 -5.61 -18.54
CA LYS A 489 -2.88 -4.92 -18.16
C LYS A 489 -1.90 -4.94 -19.33
N LEU A 490 -1.21 -3.83 -19.57
CA LEU A 490 -0.33 -3.67 -20.74
C LEU A 490 0.77 -4.74 -20.83
N ASP A 491 1.33 -5.15 -19.69
CA ASP A 491 2.38 -6.16 -19.57
C ASP A 491 1.88 -7.61 -19.71
N GLU A 492 0.57 -7.83 -19.75
CA GLU A 492 -0.08 -9.14 -19.90
C GLU A 492 -0.79 -9.31 -21.26
N MET A 493 -0.81 -8.27 -22.11
CA MET A 493 -1.49 -8.30 -23.41
C MET A 493 -0.77 -9.17 -24.46
N ASP A 494 -1.57 -9.80 -25.33
CA ASP A 494 -1.07 -10.40 -26.57
C ASP A 494 -0.93 -9.34 -27.66
N PHE A 495 0.30 -8.96 -27.97
CA PHE A 495 0.57 -7.94 -28.99
C PHE A 495 0.35 -8.42 -30.42
N ASP A 496 0.25 -9.73 -30.68
CA ASP A 496 -0.05 -10.25 -32.01
C ASP A 496 -1.54 -10.05 -32.37
N ALA A 497 -2.42 -10.08 -31.36
CA ALA A 497 -3.85 -9.81 -31.50
C ALA A 497 -4.23 -8.31 -31.37
N LEU A 498 -3.25 -7.43 -31.11
CA LEU A 498 -3.49 -6.03 -30.71
C LEU A 498 -4.42 -5.25 -31.64
N ARG A 499 -4.29 -5.43 -32.97
CA ARG A 499 -5.15 -4.74 -33.93
C ARG A 499 -6.63 -5.09 -33.75
N HIS A 500 -6.90 -6.37 -33.53
CA HIS A 500 -8.23 -6.91 -33.34
C HIS A 500 -8.81 -6.43 -32.01
N ASP A 501 -8.05 -6.55 -30.93
CA ASP A 501 -8.51 -6.23 -29.58
C ASP A 501 -8.82 -4.74 -29.40
N LEU A 502 -8.03 -3.88 -30.05
CA LEU A 502 -8.28 -2.44 -30.10
C LEU A 502 -9.38 -2.02 -31.10
N GLY A 503 -9.86 -2.98 -31.91
CA GLY A 503 -10.87 -2.75 -32.93
C GLY A 503 -10.45 -1.73 -34.00
N VAL A 504 -9.16 -1.66 -34.36
CA VAL A 504 -8.63 -0.65 -35.30
C VAL A 504 -9.18 -0.87 -36.71
N ARG A 505 -9.90 0.12 -37.23
CA ARG A 505 -10.57 0.07 -38.55
C ARG A 505 -9.73 0.75 -39.63
N SER A 506 -9.92 0.31 -40.87
CA SER A 506 -9.33 0.99 -42.03
C SER A 506 -10.05 2.30 -42.31
N GLY A 507 -9.30 3.37 -42.62
CA GLY A 507 -9.85 4.69 -42.96
C GLY A 507 -10.04 5.65 -41.77
N GLU A 508 -9.74 5.21 -40.54
CA GLU A 508 -9.69 6.09 -39.37
C GLU A 508 -8.24 6.57 -39.13
N ALA A 509 -8.08 7.84 -38.75
CA ALA A 509 -6.80 8.39 -38.32
C ALA A 509 -6.55 8.01 -36.86
N LEU A 510 -5.47 7.27 -36.60
CA LEU A 510 -5.17 6.67 -35.30
C LEU A 510 -4.19 7.53 -34.49
N ALA A 511 -4.57 7.88 -33.26
CA ALA A 511 -3.68 8.40 -32.23
C ALA A 511 -3.49 7.36 -31.12
N VAL A 512 -2.28 7.25 -30.60
CA VAL A 512 -1.97 6.41 -29.43
C VAL A 512 -1.47 7.30 -28.29
N SER A 513 -2.03 7.14 -27.09
CA SER A 513 -1.61 7.83 -25.88
C SER A 513 -1.12 6.81 -24.86
N VAL A 514 0.07 7.03 -24.31
CA VAL A 514 0.65 6.19 -23.25
C VAL A 514 1.20 7.07 -22.14
N VAL A 515 0.61 7.01 -20.95
CA VAL A 515 0.99 7.84 -19.81
C VAL A 515 1.48 6.95 -18.66
N LEU A 516 2.77 7.03 -18.34
CA LEU A 516 3.44 6.35 -17.23
C LEU A 516 3.25 4.81 -17.25
N GLN A 517 3.47 4.17 -18.40
CA GLN A 517 3.26 2.71 -18.54
C GLN A 517 4.38 1.97 -19.26
N LEU A 518 5.17 2.62 -20.13
CA LEU A 518 6.17 1.90 -20.92
C LEU A 518 7.33 1.41 -20.06
N HIS A 519 7.69 2.13 -18.99
CA HIS A 519 8.75 1.69 -18.07
C HIS A 519 8.48 0.30 -17.47
N ARG A 520 7.22 -0.11 -17.32
CA ARG A 520 6.85 -1.42 -16.76
C ARG A 520 7.26 -2.56 -17.69
N LEU A 521 7.24 -2.35 -19.00
CA LEU A 521 7.66 -3.34 -20.01
C LEU A 521 9.17 -3.63 -19.97
N LEU A 522 9.97 -2.82 -19.27
CA LEU A 522 11.40 -3.05 -19.07
C LEU A 522 11.68 -4.11 -17.99
N ALA A 523 10.72 -4.39 -17.09
CA ALA A 523 10.93 -5.34 -15.98
C ALA A 523 10.95 -6.80 -16.45
N VAL A 524 10.11 -7.12 -17.44
CA VAL A 524 9.95 -8.47 -17.99
C VAL A 524 11.17 -8.90 -18.81
N ASP A 525 12.02 -7.96 -19.21
CA ASP A 525 13.21 -8.19 -20.05
C ASP A 525 14.35 -8.90 -19.28
N ASP A 526 14.53 -8.62 -17.98
CA ASP A 526 15.60 -9.21 -17.16
C ASP A 526 15.36 -10.69 -16.82
N GLY A 527 14.09 -11.11 -16.67
CA GLY A 527 13.73 -12.52 -16.44
C GLY A 527 13.92 -13.40 -17.67
N ARG A 528 14.03 -12.79 -18.86
CA ARG A 528 14.19 -13.44 -20.16
C ARG A 528 15.56 -13.19 -20.78
N ARG A 529 16.61 -12.94 -19.98
CA ARG A 529 18.02 -12.96 -20.46
C ARG A 529 18.46 -14.30 -21.08
N HIS A 530 17.58 -15.29 -21.15
CA HIS A 530 17.74 -16.56 -21.86
C HIS A 530 16.75 -16.74 -23.03
N ALA A 531 16.05 -15.69 -23.46
CA ALA A 531 15.22 -15.75 -24.67
C ALA A 531 16.11 -16.14 -25.87
N ALA A 532 15.63 -17.10 -26.65
CA ALA A 532 16.30 -17.56 -27.86
C ALA A 532 16.66 -16.37 -28.77
N ALA A 533 17.86 -16.40 -29.34
CA ALA A 533 18.33 -15.38 -30.27
C ALA A 533 17.28 -15.18 -31.39
N GLY A 534 16.62 -14.02 -31.40
CA GLY A 534 15.61 -13.65 -32.40
C GLY A 534 14.25 -13.19 -31.85
N CYS A 535 13.93 -13.41 -30.58
CA CYS A 535 12.68 -12.91 -29.99
C CYS A 535 12.82 -11.44 -29.53
N LEU A 536 11.81 -10.61 -29.83
CA LEU A 536 11.74 -9.23 -29.36
C LEU A 536 11.50 -9.20 -27.84
N THR A 537 12.05 -8.18 -27.18
CA THR A 537 11.72 -7.85 -25.80
C THR A 537 10.24 -7.43 -25.71
N PRO A 538 9.56 -7.49 -24.56
CA PRO A 538 8.16 -7.09 -24.43
C PRO A 538 7.89 -5.67 -24.92
N LEU A 539 8.78 -4.72 -24.60
CA LEU A 539 8.74 -3.37 -25.17
C LEU A 539 8.92 -3.38 -26.70
N GLY A 540 9.87 -4.16 -27.22
CA GLY A 540 10.08 -4.31 -28.67
C GLY A 540 8.86 -4.87 -29.39
N SER A 541 8.19 -5.88 -28.82
CA SER A 541 6.95 -6.45 -29.33
C SER A 541 5.82 -5.43 -29.33
N PHE A 542 5.64 -4.69 -28.22
CA PHE A 542 4.65 -3.61 -28.13
C PHE A 542 4.88 -2.54 -29.19
N LEU A 543 6.11 -2.00 -29.30
CA LEU A 543 6.43 -0.94 -30.26
C LEU A 543 6.29 -1.42 -31.71
N SER A 544 6.68 -2.68 -31.99
CA SER A 544 6.48 -3.30 -33.30
C SER A 544 5.00 -3.42 -33.65
N ALA A 545 4.17 -3.87 -32.69
CA ALA A 545 2.72 -3.98 -32.86
C ALA A 545 2.08 -2.61 -33.06
N VAL A 546 2.40 -1.60 -32.24
CA VAL A 546 1.91 -0.22 -32.41
C VAL A 546 2.33 0.35 -33.77
N ARG A 547 3.57 0.14 -34.20
CA ARG A 547 4.04 0.56 -35.53
C ARG A 547 3.22 -0.09 -36.65
N SER A 548 2.85 -1.37 -36.50
CA SER A 548 2.01 -2.09 -37.49
C SER A 548 0.59 -1.51 -37.60
N LEU A 549 0.08 -0.86 -36.54
CA LEU A 549 -1.19 -0.13 -36.59
C LEU A 549 -1.10 1.14 -37.44
N SER A 550 0.12 1.60 -37.75
CA SER A 550 0.41 2.82 -38.52
C SER A 550 -0.25 4.08 -37.94
N PRO A 551 -0.06 4.40 -36.63
CA PRO A 551 -0.66 5.58 -36.03
C PRO A 551 -0.13 6.86 -36.69
N LYS A 552 -1.01 7.86 -36.84
CA LYS A 552 -0.63 9.20 -37.30
C LYS A 552 0.24 9.91 -36.25
N ILE A 553 -0.04 9.65 -34.97
CA ILE A 553 0.78 10.09 -33.84
C ILE A 553 0.67 9.11 -32.66
N MET A 554 1.78 8.90 -31.97
CA MET A 554 1.85 8.28 -30.66
C MET A 554 2.46 9.31 -29.71
N VAL A 555 1.75 9.64 -28.63
CA VAL A 555 2.25 10.54 -27.58
C VAL A 555 2.53 9.73 -26.32
N MET A 556 3.70 9.96 -25.75
CA MET A 556 4.15 9.27 -24.55
C MET A 556 4.50 10.28 -23.46
N THR A 557 4.02 10.02 -22.25
CA THR A 557 4.43 10.71 -21.02
C THR A 557 5.14 9.72 -20.09
N GLU A 558 6.36 10.03 -19.66
CA GLU A 558 7.15 9.18 -18.75
C GLU A 558 7.84 10.04 -17.67
N GLN A 559 8.22 9.41 -16.56
CA GLN A 559 9.04 10.02 -15.52
C GLN A 559 10.43 10.36 -16.08
N GLU A 560 10.89 11.60 -15.88
CA GLU A 560 12.21 12.05 -16.32
C GLU A 560 13.27 11.74 -15.25
N ALA A 561 13.54 10.46 -15.07
CA ALA A 561 14.52 9.96 -14.09
C ALA A 561 15.23 8.71 -14.62
N ASN A 562 16.47 8.48 -14.18
CA ASN A 562 17.22 7.25 -14.51
C ASN A 562 17.21 6.27 -13.32
N HIS A 563 16.04 5.70 -13.02
CA HIS A 563 15.89 4.67 -11.99
C HIS A 563 16.22 3.26 -12.50
N ASN A 564 16.65 3.12 -13.75
CA ASN A 564 17.04 1.85 -14.36
C ASN A 564 18.56 1.65 -14.47
N GLY A 565 19.36 2.39 -13.70
CA GLY A 565 20.82 2.22 -13.63
C GLY A 565 21.23 0.80 -13.21
N GLY A 566 22.39 0.34 -13.69
CA GLY A 566 22.88 -1.03 -13.41
C GLY A 566 23.31 -1.21 -11.96
N ALA A 567 23.98 -0.21 -11.38
CA ALA A 567 24.42 -0.24 -9.99
C ALA A 567 23.32 0.28 -9.03
N PHE A 568 23.18 -0.37 -7.87
CA PHE A 568 22.21 0.04 -6.85
C PHE A 568 22.46 1.48 -6.36
N GLN A 569 23.72 1.86 -6.14
CA GLN A 569 24.07 3.18 -5.63
C GLN A 569 23.66 4.30 -6.58
N GLU A 570 23.79 4.09 -7.90
CA GLU A 570 23.34 5.04 -8.92
C GLU A 570 21.82 5.22 -8.89
N ARG A 571 21.08 4.11 -8.78
CA ARG A 571 19.62 4.15 -8.66
C ARG A 571 19.18 4.86 -7.39
N PHE A 572 19.85 4.60 -6.26
CA PHE A 572 19.54 5.22 -4.98
C PHE A 572 19.75 6.74 -5.01
N ASP A 573 20.89 7.21 -5.53
CA ASP A 573 21.19 8.63 -5.67
C ASP A 573 20.16 9.35 -6.55
N GLU A 574 19.87 8.79 -7.74
CA GLU A 574 18.88 9.39 -8.64
C GLU A 574 17.47 9.42 -8.01
N ALA A 575 17.06 8.32 -7.38
CA ALA A 575 15.75 8.22 -6.71
C ALA A 575 15.63 9.23 -5.57
N LEU A 576 16.64 9.34 -4.70
CA LEU A 576 16.60 10.27 -3.56
C LEU A 576 16.42 11.72 -4.06
N ASN A 577 17.18 12.11 -5.08
CA ASN A 577 17.08 13.45 -5.67
C ASN A 577 15.74 13.69 -6.39
N TYR A 578 15.21 12.68 -7.10
CA TYR A 578 13.94 12.76 -7.80
C TYR A 578 12.76 12.90 -6.81
N TYR A 579 12.65 11.98 -5.85
CA TYR A 579 11.55 11.98 -4.89
C TYR A 579 11.65 13.12 -3.87
N ALA A 580 12.85 13.61 -3.53
CA ALA A 580 12.97 14.84 -2.73
C ALA A 580 12.26 16.03 -3.37
N SER A 581 12.28 16.12 -4.70
CA SER A 581 11.59 17.19 -5.43
C SER A 581 10.07 17.01 -5.39
N LEU A 582 9.57 15.79 -5.53
CA LEU A 582 8.12 15.50 -5.41
C LEU A 582 7.61 15.76 -3.99
N PHE A 583 8.39 15.42 -2.96
CA PHE A 583 8.05 15.71 -1.56
C PHE A 583 8.05 17.23 -1.28
N ASP A 584 8.96 18.01 -1.87
CA ASP A 584 8.92 19.49 -1.78
C ASP A 584 7.71 20.08 -2.54
N CYS A 585 7.33 19.51 -3.70
CA CYS A 585 6.09 19.88 -4.39
C CYS A 585 4.86 19.68 -3.48
N LEU A 586 4.76 18.51 -2.83
CA LEU A 586 3.68 18.17 -1.92
C LEU A 586 3.69 19.01 -0.63
N GLN A 587 4.85 19.33 -0.10
CA GLN A 587 5.01 20.23 1.05
C GLN A 587 4.39 21.61 0.79
N ARG A 588 4.52 22.13 -0.45
CA ARG A 588 4.01 23.45 -0.85
C ARG A 588 2.60 23.42 -1.43
N SER A 589 2.05 22.24 -1.68
CA SER A 589 0.69 22.07 -2.18
C SER A 589 -0.35 22.48 -1.11
N ALA A 590 -1.56 22.80 -1.55
CA ALA A 590 -2.70 23.08 -0.67
C ALA A 590 -3.37 21.81 -0.11
N ALA A 591 -2.75 20.64 -0.26
CA ALA A 591 -3.30 19.35 0.16
C ALA A 591 -3.51 19.29 1.68
N ALA A 592 -4.59 18.65 2.12
CA ALA A 592 -4.74 18.34 3.54
C ALA A 592 -3.63 17.37 3.98
N ALA A 593 -3.22 17.43 5.26
CA ALA A 593 -2.14 16.59 5.77
C ALA A 593 -2.37 15.09 5.53
N ALA A 594 -3.62 14.63 5.68
CA ALA A 594 -4.01 13.24 5.43
C ALA A 594 -3.92 12.83 3.94
N GLU A 595 -4.28 13.73 3.02
CA GLU A 595 -4.17 13.49 1.58
C GLU A 595 -2.71 13.44 1.15
N ARG A 596 -1.90 14.39 1.64
CA ARG A 596 -0.45 14.41 1.40
C ARG A 596 0.21 13.14 1.93
N ALA A 597 -0.05 12.78 3.19
CA ALA A 597 0.51 11.57 3.80
C ALA A 597 0.13 10.31 3.00
N ARG A 598 -1.09 10.25 2.46
CA ARG A 598 -1.52 9.14 1.59
C ARG A 598 -0.74 9.10 0.28
N VAL A 599 -0.53 10.23 -0.39
CA VAL A 599 0.29 10.29 -1.62
C VAL A 599 1.74 9.86 -1.33
N GLU A 600 2.35 10.43 -0.30
CA GLU A 600 3.76 10.17 0.06
C GLU A 600 3.99 8.71 0.49
N ARG A 601 3.09 8.16 1.32
CA ARG A 601 3.25 6.81 1.91
C ARG A 601 2.82 5.69 0.97
N VAL A 602 1.70 5.85 0.29
CA VAL A 602 1.09 4.78 -0.52
C VAL A 602 1.67 4.85 -1.93
N LEU A 603 1.46 5.95 -2.65
CA LEU A 603 1.84 6.03 -4.06
C LEU A 603 3.37 6.18 -4.23
N LEU A 604 3.95 7.25 -3.71
CA LEU A 604 5.39 7.47 -3.85
C LEU A 604 6.20 6.44 -3.06
N GLY A 605 5.68 5.98 -1.91
CA GLY A 605 6.29 4.91 -1.13
C GLY A 605 6.38 3.58 -1.88
N GLU A 606 5.33 3.18 -2.61
CA GLU A 606 5.39 2.01 -3.49
C GLU A 606 6.41 2.20 -4.60
N GLU A 607 6.45 3.37 -5.25
CA GLU A 607 7.44 3.60 -6.31
C GLU A 607 8.88 3.53 -5.78
N ILE A 608 9.16 4.19 -4.64
CA ILE A 608 10.47 4.16 -3.97
C ILE A 608 10.86 2.73 -3.59
N ARG A 609 9.95 1.94 -3.04
CA ARG A 609 10.19 0.51 -2.74
C ARG A 609 10.51 -0.27 -4.00
N GLY A 610 9.76 -0.03 -5.08
CA GLY A 610 10.02 -0.64 -6.38
C GLY A 610 11.44 -0.37 -6.89
N VAL A 611 11.92 0.87 -6.75
CA VAL A 611 13.27 1.26 -7.21
C VAL A 611 14.38 0.74 -6.29
N VAL A 612 14.19 0.83 -4.98
CA VAL A 612 15.25 0.61 -3.98
C VAL A 612 15.28 -0.84 -3.49
N ALA A 613 14.13 -1.42 -3.13
CA ALA A 613 14.05 -2.73 -2.48
C ALA A 613 14.06 -3.89 -3.46
N CYS A 614 13.31 -3.76 -4.57
CA CYS A 614 13.12 -4.83 -5.54
C CYS A 614 14.32 -4.98 -6.50
N GLU A 615 14.47 -6.18 -7.07
CA GLU A 615 15.43 -6.49 -8.12
C GLU A 615 14.78 -7.40 -9.18
N GLY A 616 15.45 -7.60 -10.32
CA GLY A 616 14.95 -8.52 -11.36
C GLY A 616 13.55 -8.17 -11.86
N ALA A 617 12.71 -9.18 -12.08
CA ALA A 617 11.36 -9.01 -12.60
C ALA A 617 10.38 -8.34 -11.63
N GLU A 618 10.64 -8.39 -10.32
CA GLU A 618 9.82 -7.72 -9.29
C GLU A 618 9.99 -6.20 -9.32
N ARG A 619 11.07 -5.70 -9.92
CA ARG A 619 11.35 -4.27 -10.06
C ARG A 619 10.67 -3.71 -11.31
N THR A 620 9.45 -3.19 -11.14
CA THR A 620 8.63 -2.59 -12.22
C THR A 620 8.94 -1.12 -12.49
N GLU A 621 9.38 -0.36 -11.49
CA GLU A 621 9.62 1.08 -11.55
C GLU A 621 10.96 1.42 -12.20
N ARG A 622 11.07 1.10 -13.50
CA ARG A 622 12.30 1.20 -14.29
C ARG A 622 12.32 2.46 -15.15
N HIS A 623 12.21 3.63 -14.51
CA HIS A 623 12.22 4.90 -15.23
C HIS A 623 13.55 5.12 -15.98
N GLU A 624 13.42 5.63 -17.19
CA GLU A 624 14.53 6.08 -18.03
C GLU A 624 14.27 7.51 -18.52
N ARG A 625 15.33 8.27 -18.78
CA ARG A 625 15.23 9.64 -19.28
C ARG A 625 14.74 9.69 -20.72
N ALA A 626 14.18 10.82 -21.15
CA ALA A 626 13.67 11.03 -22.51
C ALA A 626 14.68 10.65 -23.61
N ARG A 627 15.98 10.91 -23.39
CA ARG A 627 17.05 10.51 -24.33
C ARG A 627 17.18 9.00 -24.52
N GLN A 628 16.95 8.21 -23.48
CA GLN A 628 17.01 6.75 -23.53
C GLN A 628 15.76 6.19 -24.22
N TRP A 629 14.60 6.76 -23.88
CA TRP A 629 13.36 6.46 -24.60
C TRP A 629 13.45 6.79 -26.09
N ALA A 630 14.04 7.93 -26.45
CA ALA A 630 14.22 8.31 -27.85
C ALA A 630 15.02 7.25 -28.63
N ALA A 631 16.14 6.78 -28.07
CA ALA A 631 16.93 5.71 -28.68
C ALA A 631 16.12 4.40 -28.86
N ARG A 632 15.25 4.05 -27.90
CA ARG A 632 14.38 2.86 -28.00
C ARG A 632 13.31 3.02 -29.08
N MET A 633 12.69 4.20 -29.15
CA MET A 633 11.68 4.53 -30.17
C MET A 633 12.29 4.50 -31.58
N GLU A 634 13.45 5.10 -31.77
CA GLU A 634 14.19 5.10 -33.03
C GLU A 634 14.61 3.69 -33.45
N ALA A 635 15.12 2.88 -32.50
CA ALA A 635 15.46 1.47 -32.76
C ALA A 635 14.23 0.63 -33.18
N ALA A 636 13.03 0.99 -32.71
CA ALA A 636 11.77 0.37 -33.11
C ALA A 636 11.22 0.88 -34.46
N GLY A 637 11.91 1.83 -35.11
CA GLY A 637 11.49 2.41 -36.39
C GLY A 637 10.39 3.47 -36.24
N MET A 638 10.38 4.18 -35.12
CA MET A 638 9.59 5.39 -34.90
C MET A 638 10.49 6.63 -35.07
N GLU A 639 9.93 7.73 -35.58
CA GLU A 639 10.61 9.03 -35.64
C GLU A 639 9.90 10.05 -34.75
N SER A 640 10.69 10.95 -34.15
CA SER A 640 10.17 12.01 -33.29
C SER A 640 9.34 13.02 -34.08
N VAL A 641 8.22 13.43 -33.50
CA VAL A 641 7.37 14.53 -33.96
C VAL A 641 7.57 15.69 -33.00
N GLY A 642 8.01 16.85 -33.52
CA GLY A 642 8.21 18.05 -32.70
C GLY A 642 6.89 18.52 -32.10
N LEU A 643 6.92 18.85 -30.80
CA LEU A 643 5.76 19.42 -30.12
C LEU A 643 5.72 20.93 -30.31
N SER A 644 4.55 21.46 -30.66
CA SER A 644 4.39 22.86 -31.06
C SER A 644 4.55 23.85 -29.92
N TYR A 645 5.00 25.06 -30.26
CA TYR A 645 5.12 26.16 -29.31
C TYR A 645 3.76 26.56 -28.71
N SER A 646 2.67 26.43 -29.46
CA SER A 646 1.29 26.66 -29.01
C SER A 646 0.94 25.78 -27.81
N GLY A 647 1.19 24.47 -27.89
CA GLY A 647 0.94 23.54 -26.79
C GLY A 647 1.75 23.90 -25.53
N ALA A 648 3.01 24.32 -25.70
CA ALA A 648 3.84 24.81 -24.59
C ALA A 648 3.24 26.05 -23.92
N MET A 649 2.73 26.98 -24.73
CA MET A 649 2.12 28.22 -24.23
C MET A 649 0.80 27.96 -23.49
N GLU A 650 -0.01 27.01 -23.95
CA GLU A 650 -1.22 26.60 -23.22
C GLU A 650 -0.88 25.95 -21.88
N ALA A 651 0.12 25.06 -21.83
CA ALA A 651 0.59 24.47 -20.59
C ALA A 651 1.09 25.54 -19.59
N ARG A 652 1.82 26.55 -20.06
CA ARG A 652 2.27 27.69 -19.23
C ARG A 652 1.11 28.55 -18.74
N LYS A 653 0.09 28.79 -19.57
CA LYS A 653 -1.13 29.50 -19.15
C LYS A 653 -1.87 28.72 -18.07
N LEU A 654 -1.96 27.40 -18.18
CA LEU A 654 -2.58 26.55 -17.15
C LEU A 654 -1.88 26.68 -15.80
N LEU A 655 -0.54 26.67 -15.78
CA LEU A 655 0.23 26.92 -14.54
C LEU A 655 -0.10 28.28 -13.92
N GLN A 656 -0.21 29.33 -14.74
CA GLN A 656 -0.55 30.67 -14.27
C GLN A 656 -1.98 30.75 -13.73
N SER A 657 -2.96 30.20 -14.45
CA SER A 657 -4.38 30.28 -14.06
C SER A 657 -4.70 29.51 -12.79
N CYS A 658 -3.97 28.43 -12.52
CA CYS A 658 -4.19 27.57 -11.34
C CYS A 658 -3.32 27.96 -10.13
N GLY A 659 -2.57 29.07 -10.20
CA GLY A 659 -1.71 29.51 -9.08
C GLY A 659 -0.47 28.64 -8.85
N TRP A 660 -0.07 27.84 -9.84
CA TRP A 660 1.16 27.03 -9.80
C TRP A 660 2.38 27.77 -10.39
N ALA A 661 2.23 29.05 -10.74
CA ALA A 661 3.34 29.85 -11.23
C ALA A 661 4.47 29.98 -10.20
N GLY A 662 5.72 30.02 -10.68
CA GLY A 662 6.91 30.16 -9.85
C GLY A 662 7.76 28.89 -9.88
N PRO A 663 7.60 27.97 -8.92
CA PRO A 663 8.48 26.81 -8.80
C PRO A 663 8.20 25.70 -9.83
N TYR A 664 6.99 25.65 -10.39
CA TYR A 664 6.66 24.75 -11.50
C TYR A 664 6.97 25.42 -12.85
N GLU A 665 7.62 24.69 -13.76
CA GLU A 665 8.04 25.21 -15.06
C GLU A 665 7.77 24.21 -16.19
N VAL A 666 7.38 24.73 -17.37
CA VAL A 666 7.30 23.96 -18.62
C VAL A 666 8.45 24.37 -19.52
N ARG A 667 9.39 23.44 -19.73
CA ARG A 667 10.56 23.63 -20.58
C ARG A 667 10.39 22.85 -21.88
N HIS A 668 10.80 23.47 -22.98
CA HIS A 668 10.93 22.77 -24.25
C HIS A 668 12.31 22.15 -24.29
N ASP A 669 12.41 20.92 -24.81
CA ASP A 669 13.70 20.32 -25.11
C ASP A 669 14.49 21.19 -26.10
N ALA A 670 15.82 21.17 -26.02
CA ALA A 670 16.68 21.96 -26.89
C ALA A 670 16.51 21.61 -28.38
N GLY A 671 16.15 20.36 -28.70
CA GLY A 671 15.82 19.92 -30.06
C GLY A 671 14.35 20.09 -30.44
N GLY A 672 13.49 20.56 -29.51
CA GLY A 672 12.06 20.73 -29.72
C GLY A 672 11.25 19.43 -29.81
N HIS A 673 11.86 18.31 -29.44
CA HIS A 673 11.28 16.97 -29.55
C HIS A 673 10.31 16.60 -28.42
N GLY A 674 10.26 17.40 -27.34
CA GLY A 674 9.44 17.13 -26.18
C GLY A 674 9.30 18.30 -25.21
N PHE A 675 8.41 18.13 -24.23
CA PHE A 675 8.26 19.02 -23.08
C PHE A 675 8.77 18.35 -21.81
N PHE A 676 9.38 19.14 -20.94
CA PHE A 676 9.73 18.76 -19.58
C PHE A 676 8.92 19.57 -18.58
N PHE A 677 8.25 18.89 -17.66
CA PHE A 677 7.58 19.51 -16.52
C PHE A 677 8.50 19.45 -15.32
N CYS A 678 8.84 20.62 -14.79
CA CYS A 678 9.95 20.78 -13.87
C CYS A 678 9.51 21.35 -12.52
N TRP A 679 10.30 21.05 -11.50
CA TRP A 679 10.32 21.70 -10.18
C TRP A 679 11.66 22.40 -9.97
N HIS A 680 11.68 23.73 -9.78
CA HIS A 680 12.91 24.54 -9.68
C HIS A 680 13.98 24.17 -10.71
N LYS A 681 13.57 24.03 -11.98
CA LYS A 681 14.38 23.60 -13.14
C LYS A 681 14.74 22.12 -13.22
N ARG A 682 14.51 21.30 -12.18
CA ARG A 682 14.69 19.84 -12.26
C ARG A 682 13.51 19.23 -13.04
N PRO A 683 13.76 18.57 -14.19
CA PRO A 683 12.73 17.82 -14.88
C PRO A 683 12.21 16.67 -14.03
N LEU A 684 10.90 16.47 -14.00
CA LEU A 684 10.25 15.35 -13.31
C LEU A 684 9.47 14.46 -14.26
N TYR A 685 8.86 15.04 -15.30
CA TYR A 685 8.13 14.30 -16.32
C TYR A 685 8.48 14.84 -17.70
N ALA A 686 8.49 13.95 -18.70
CA ALA A 686 8.71 14.27 -20.08
C ALA A 686 7.50 13.85 -20.93
N VAL A 687 7.11 14.70 -21.88
CA VAL A 687 6.11 14.39 -22.92
C VAL A 687 6.80 14.44 -24.27
N THR A 688 6.67 13.39 -25.07
CA THR A 688 7.26 13.28 -26.41
C THR A 688 6.24 12.70 -27.39
N ALA A 689 6.35 13.07 -28.67
CA ALA A 689 5.49 12.55 -29.73
C ALA A 689 6.30 11.84 -30.80
N TRP A 690 5.68 10.82 -31.41
CA TRP A 690 6.33 9.86 -32.30
C TRP A 690 5.38 9.45 -33.42
N ARG A 691 5.93 9.03 -34.55
CA ARG A 691 5.17 8.36 -35.63
C ARG A 691 6.02 7.29 -36.31
N PRO A 692 5.43 6.31 -36.99
CA PRO A 692 6.19 5.33 -37.78
C PRO A 692 7.03 6.02 -38.86
N VAL A 693 8.28 5.57 -39.04
CA VAL A 693 9.11 6.02 -40.17
C VAL A 693 8.43 5.62 -41.48
N ALA A 694 8.27 6.57 -42.41
CA ALA A 694 7.69 6.28 -43.72
C ALA A 694 8.55 5.25 -44.47
N SER A 695 7.95 4.13 -44.92
CA SER A 695 8.67 3.20 -45.79
C SER A 695 9.05 3.95 -47.07
N ARG A 696 10.34 4.13 -47.35
CA ARG A 696 10.80 4.57 -48.67
C ARG A 696 10.35 3.53 -49.68
N ARG A 697 9.18 3.72 -50.31
CA ARG A 697 8.83 2.97 -51.52
C ARG A 697 9.86 3.35 -52.56
N GLY A 698 10.83 2.47 -52.76
CA GLY A 698 11.77 2.56 -53.87
C GLY A 698 10.97 2.65 -55.16
N HIS A 699 10.87 3.85 -55.71
CA HIS A 699 10.55 4.03 -57.11
C HIS A 699 11.78 3.56 -57.88
N THR A 700 11.93 2.25 -58.06
CA THR A 700 12.65 1.75 -59.21
C THR A 700 11.88 2.23 -60.44
N ARG A 701 12.32 3.36 -61.00
CA ARG A 701 12.02 3.72 -62.38
C ARG A 701 12.54 2.58 -63.25
N SER A 702 11.66 1.72 -63.72
CA SER A 702 11.87 0.93 -64.95
C SER A 702 11.19 1.65 -66.10
#